data_AF-A0A3L8DZM8-F1
#
_entry.id   AF-A0A3L8DZM8-F1
#
_cell.length_a   1.000
_cell.length_b   1.000
_cell.length_c   1.000
_cell.angle_alpha   90.00
_cell.angle_beta   90.00
_cell.angle_gamma   90.00
#
_symmetry.space_group_name_H-M   'P 1'
#
loop_
_entity.id
_entity.type
_entity.pdbx_description
1 polymer ?
#
loop_
_entity_poly.entity_id
_entity_poly.type
_entity_poly.pdbx_seq_one_letter_code
_entity_poly.pdbx_strand_id
1 'polypeptide(L)'
;MSKRPADSGDSSQQPPIKKVQFEPILIGPISTLEEMDMKVLQFQNKKLAQRLEQRHRMEAELRQRIEQLEKRQMQDDAVLNVVNRYWNQLNEDIRVLLQRFDAETADESENKNESEATTSFLMQLSSWDKEELDDKLANRVQVSKRAVSKVVQAFDRLSQRNEKISLALKGEFNGEEAPNIDEVVRRANAEIQMENRSLESTNIELREKYHTMSLKMSQLQDTITGKDTLVAELRNQVDDLQYELNKVRARNDKLEHHLGEAIEKLKAFQQIHGADDKGSNKPNTLVASSVPQTKLDDLQRELEETRELANNRLQELDKLHQQHRDALKEVEKLKMDIRQLPESVIVETTEYKCLQSQFSVLYNESMQLKTQLDDARQQLQSSKNAHLRHIEMMESEELMAQKKLRGECIQLEDVLAQLRKEYEMLRIEFEQNLAANEQTGPINREMRHLITSLQNHNQQLKGEVHRYKRKYKEASTEIPRLKKEVEELTAKLGQQTAQENKEGNNSDGSGKEEDASNSLPGSAQIKEESGVTIKRETSADEEVETIEVGEGEGNKGTPDSLTLTSPTLKKEKDIKREKDIKKELLKTEHRDPTHRTKDAKMAESELVRDLKAQLKKAVNEMKEMKLLLDMYKGVGKEQRDKVQLMAAERKTRAELEDLRQQVKKIQVRSMREDYLNYIIMLLRDNYSYDYII
;
A
#
# COMPACT_ATOMS: atom_id res chain seq x y z
N MET A 1 60.78 -8.80 34.27
CA MET A 1 60.25 -7.43 34.08
C MET A 1 58.91 -7.30 34.80
N SER A 2 58.35 -6.10 34.91
CA SER A 2 57.42 -5.71 35.98
C SER A 2 56.08 -6.47 36.02
N LYS A 3 55.69 -6.91 37.22
CA LYS A 3 54.27 -7.04 37.58
C LYS A 3 53.66 -5.63 37.58
N ARG A 4 52.45 -5.46 37.04
CA ARG A 4 51.55 -4.36 37.39
C ARG A 4 50.53 -4.88 38.42
N PRO A 5 50.12 -4.09 39.43
CA PRO A 5 48.99 -4.44 40.29
C PRO A 5 47.66 -4.33 39.53
N ALA A 6 46.61 -4.92 40.08
CA ALA A 6 45.24 -4.69 39.63
C ALA A 6 44.77 -3.30 40.07
N ASP A 7 44.00 -2.63 39.21
CA ASP A 7 43.42 -1.32 39.51
C ASP A 7 42.01 -1.52 40.10
N SER A 8 41.90 -1.49 41.42
CA SER A 8 40.64 -1.65 42.14
C SER A 8 39.82 -0.37 42.05
N GLY A 9 38.96 -0.29 41.03
CA GLY A 9 38.15 0.88 40.67
C GLY A 9 37.05 1.26 41.67
N ASP A 10 37.43 1.63 42.89
CA ASP A 10 36.57 2.35 43.83
C ASP A 10 36.40 3.81 43.33
N SER A 11 35.31 4.05 42.61
CA SER A 11 34.96 5.37 42.06
C SER A 11 34.04 6.18 42.98
N SER A 12 34.02 5.89 44.29
CA SER A 12 33.20 6.59 45.29
C SER A 12 33.70 7.99 45.70
N GLN A 13 34.53 8.64 44.88
CA GLN A 13 35.01 10.01 45.15
C GLN A 13 33.87 11.04 45.10
N GLN A 14 33.25 11.31 46.25
CA GLN A 14 32.41 12.49 46.43
C GLN A 14 33.23 13.75 46.10
N PRO A 15 32.67 14.71 45.33
CA PRO A 15 33.38 15.95 45.02
C PRO A 15 33.65 16.73 46.32
N PRO A 16 34.87 17.29 46.51
CA PRO A 16 35.23 17.94 47.76
C PRO A 16 34.31 19.13 48.04
N ILE A 17 33.64 19.10 49.19
CA ILE A 17 32.68 20.12 49.61
C ILE A 17 33.40 21.46 49.79
N LYS A 18 33.39 22.28 48.74
CA LYS A 18 33.85 23.67 48.78
C LYS A 18 33.04 24.40 49.85
N LYS A 19 33.68 24.79 50.95
CA LYS A 19 33.05 25.56 52.03
C LYS A 19 32.61 26.91 51.46
N VAL A 20 31.33 27.06 51.16
CA VAL A 20 30.76 28.31 50.62
C VAL A 20 30.87 29.39 51.69
N GLN A 21 31.67 30.40 51.39
CA GLN A 21 31.95 31.53 52.26
C GLN A 21 30.98 32.65 51.91
N PHE A 22 29.91 32.79 52.69
CA PHE A 22 28.88 33.80 52.47
C PHE A 22 29.38 35.19 52.84
N GLU A 23 29.05 36.18 52.01
CA GLU A 23 29.44 37.57 52.19
C GLU A 23 28.80 38.19 53.46
N PRO A 24 29.54 38.95 54.29
CA PRO A 24 28.99 39.55 55.50
C PRO A 24 27.90 40.59 55.21
N ILE A 25 26.72 40.41 55.81
CA ILE A 25 25.62 41.37 55.71
C ILE A 25 25.71 42.35 56.88
N LEU A 26 25.92 43.63 56.58
CA LEU A 26 25.86 44.71 57.57
C LEU A 26 24.41 44.95 57.98
N ILE A 27 24.13 44.81 59.28
CA ILE A 27 22.86 45.22 59.87
C ILE A 27 22.97 46.70 60.25
N GLY A 28 22.13 47.56 59.65
CA GLY A 28 22.07 48.98 59.98
C GLY A 28 21.58 49.25 61.42
N PRO A 29 21.68 50.50 61.90
CA PRO A 29 21.37 50.86 63.30
C PRO A 29 19.98 50.38 63.73
N ILE A 30 19.85 50.05 65.01
CA ILE A 30 18.69 49.39 65.63
C ILE A 30 18.19 50.29 66.76
N SER A 31 16.89 50.57 66.76
CA SER A 31 16.24 51.52 67.65
C SER A 31 15.32 50.85 68.68
N THR A 32 14.80 49.66 68.37
CA THR A 32 13.94 48.85 69.26
C THR A 32 14.29 47.36 69.18
N LEU A 33 13.83 46.60 70.18
CA LEU A 33 13.98 45.13 70.21
C LEU A 33 13.23 44.47 69.04
N GLU A 34 12.03 44.94 68.73
CA GLU A 34 11.21 44.46 67.62
C GLU A 34 11.88 44.72 66.25
N GLU A 35 12.56 45.86 66.09
CA GLU A 35 13.37 46.16 64.91
C GLU A 35 14.59 45.22 64.80
N MET A 36 15.21 44.86 65.93
CA MET A 36 16.29 43.87 65.98
C MET A 36 15.79 42.50 65.51
N ASP A 37 14.72 41.99 66.11
CA ASP A 37 14.20 40.65 65.83
C ASP A 37 13.72 40.53 64.38
N MET A 38 13.05 41.56 63.84
CA MET A 38 12.69 41.64 62.43
C MET A 38 13.93 41.62 61.51
N LYS A 39 14.99 42.37 61.82
CA LYS A 39 16.26 42.36 61.06
C LYS A 39 16.98 41.01 61.15
N VAL A 40 16.95 40.35 62.32
CA VAL A 40 17.50 39.01 62.52
C VAL A 40 16.74 37.96 61.71
N LEU A 41 15.40 38.00 61.72
CA LEU A 41 14.56 37.10 60.91
C LEU A 41 14.79 37.30 59.40
N GLN A 42 14.91 38.55 58.93
CA GLN A 42 15.26 38.85 57.54
C GLN A 42 16.64 38.28 57.15
N PHE A 43 17.65 38.43 58.02
CA PHE A 43 18.98 37.85 57.81
C PHE A 43 18.95 36.31 57.79
N GLN A 44 18.22 35.68 58.72
CA GLN A 44 18.07 34.22 58.77
C GLN A 44 17.37 33.69 57.52
N ASN A 45 16.26 34.32 57.09
CA ASN A 45 15.54 33.96 55.86
C ASN A 45 16.42 34.12 54.61
N LYS A 46 17.18 35.22 54.49
CA LYS A 46 18.11 35.40 53.35
C LYS A 46 19.22 34.33 53.33
N LYS A 47 19.73 33.93 54.49
CA LYS A 47 20.72 32.86 54.64
C LYS A 47 20.16 31.46 54.41
N LEU A 48 18.87 31.24 54.69
CA LEU A 48 18.14 30.02 54.31
C LEU A 48 17.90 29.97 52.79
N ALA A 49 17.46 31.07 52.18
CA ALA A 49 17.27 31.17 50.73
C ALA A 49 18.57 30.85 49.96
N GLN A 50 19.72 31.41 50.36
CA GLN A 50 21.02 31.09 49.76
C GLN A 50 21.41 29.61 49.89
N ARG A 51 21.04 28.94 50.99
CA ARG A 51 21.27 27.50 51.19
C ARG A 51 20.34 26.65 50.32
N LEU A 52 19.08 27.05 50.16
CA LEU A 52 18.12 26.40 49.27
C LEU A 52 18.55 26.54 47.80
N GLU A 53 18.98 27.73 47.38
CA GLU A 53 19.50 27.96 46.04
C GLU A 53 20.74 27.09 45.75
N GLN A 54 21.68 27.00 46.70
CA GLN A 54 22.82 26.08 46.57
C GLN A 54 22.38 24.61 46.48
N ARG A 55 21.38 24.19 47.29
CA ARG A 55 20.81 22.83 47.22
C ARG A 55 20.22 22.56 45.83
N HIS A 56 19.40 23.47 45.29
CA HIS A 56 18.80 23.30 43.96
C HIS A 56 19.83 23.29 42.82
N ARG A 57 20.93 24.06 42.92
CA ARG A 57 22.03 23.98 41.94
C ARG A 57 22.69 22.59 41.94
N MET A 58 23.05 22.08 43.12
CA MET A 58 23.62 20.73 43.26
C MET A 58 22.62 19.63 42.85
N GLU A 59 21.33 19.83 43.13
CA GLU A 59 20.26 18.94 42.68
C GLU A 59 20.13 18.91 41.15
N ALA A 60 20.21 20.07 40.49
CA ALA A 60 20.19 20.17 39.03
C ALA A 60 21.44 19.52 38.39
N GLU A 61 22.63 19.73 38.96
CA GLU A 61 23.87 19.06 38.54
C GLU A 61 23.75 17.53 38.65
N LEU A 62 23.19 17.02 39.76
CA LEU A 62 22.96 15.59 39.96
C LEU A 62 21.88 15.03 39.01
N ARG A 63 20.78 15.75 38.78
CA ARG A 63 19.73 15.36 37.81
C ARG A 63 20.30 15.29 36.39
N GLN A 64 21.08 16.28 35.97
CA GLN A 64 21.76 16.25 34.66
C GLN A 64 22.76 15.09 34.58
N ARG A 65 23.44 14.75 35.69
CA ARG A 65 24.36 13.61 35.71
C ARG A 65 23.65 12.26 35.61
N ILE A 66 22.47 12.12 36.22
CA ILE A 66 21.60 10.94 36.07
C ILE A 66 21.17 10.81 34.61
N GLU A 67 20.64 11.89 34.00
CA GLU A 67 20.21 11.90 32.60
C GLU A 67 21.34 11.51 31.61
N GLN A 68 22.58 11.92 31.89
CA GLN A 68 23.76 11.49 31.11
C GLN A 68 24.06 9.99 31.25
N LEU A 69 23.88 9.43 32.45
CA LEU A 69 24.14 8.01 32.71
C LEU A 69 23.03 7.14 32.11
N GLU A 70 21.77 7.54 32.22
CA GLU A 70 20.62 6.88 31.58
C GLU A 70 20.76 6.86 30.05
N LYS A 71 21.13 7.99 29.44
CA LYS A 71 21.40 8.08 27.99
C LYS A 71 22.55 7.19 27.54
N ARG A 72 23.60 7.07 28.36
CA ARG A 72 24.69 6.13 28.10
C ARG A 72 24.24 4.68 28.25
N GLN A 73 23.47 4.36 29.29
CA GLN A 73 22.97 3.01 29.54
C GLN A 73 22.14 2.51 28.35
N MET A 74 21.19 3.32 27.84
CA MET A 74 20.42 2.99 26.63
C MET A 74 21.31 2.71 25.40
N GLN A 75 22.45 3.38 25.27
CA GLN A 75 23.41 3.13 24.19
C GLN A 75 24.20 1.83 24.41
N ASP A 76 24.72 1.61 25.62
CA ASP A 76 25.48 0.41 25.99
C ASP A 76 24.57 -0.85 25.91
N ASP A 77 23.29 -0.75 26.32
CA ASP A 77 22.25 -1.78 26.16
C ASP A 77 21.95 -2.10 24.68
N ALA A 78 21.87 -1.08 23.82
CA ALA A 78 21.65 -1.27 22.39
C ALA A 78 22.81 -2.00 21.71
N VAL A 79 24.06 -1.71 22.11
CA VAL A 79 25.25 -2.44 21.65
C VAL A 79 25.23 -3.88 22.17
N LEU A 80 24.89 -4.09 23.44
CA LEU A 80 24.84 -5.41 24.07
C LEU A 80 23.79 -6.33 23.40
N ASN A 81 22.63 -5.78 23.01
CA ASN A 81 21.63 -6.50 22.20
C ASN A 81 22.20 -6.97 20.84
N VAL A 82 22.93 -6.11 20.13
CA VAL A 82 23.57 -6.46 18.84
C VAL A 82 24.63 -7.54 19.02
N VAL A 83 25.49 -7.43 20.04
CA VAL A 83 26.50 -8.46 20.36
C VAL A 83 25.83 -9.80 20.69
N ASN A 84 24.78 -9.80 21.50
CA ASN A 84 24.04 -11.01 21.87
C ASN A 84 23.42 -11.71 20.64
N ARG A 85 22.87 -10.93 19.69
CA ARG A 85 22.34 -11.46 18.43
C ARG A 85 23.41 -12.15 17.60
N TYR A 86 24.57 -11.52 17.41
CA TYR A 86 25.67 -12.12 16.66
C TYR A 86 26.27 -13.35 17.37
N TRP A 87 26.32 -13.35 18.71
CA TRP A 87 26.76 -14.52 19.48
C TRP A 87 25.82 -15.72 19.29
N ASN A 88 24.51 -15.49 19.32
CA ASN A 88 23.53 -16.56 19.12
C ASN A 88 23.52 -17.07 17.68
N GLN A 89 23.72 -16.20 16.68
CA GLN A 89 23.93 -16.62 15.30
C GLN A 89 25.17 -17.51 15.17
N LEU A 90 26.31 -17.10 15.75
CA LEU A 90 27.55 -17.88 15.73
C LEU A 90 27.37 -19.28 16.33
N ASN A 91 26.67 -19.39 17.48
CA ASN A 91 26.39 -20.67 18.11
C ASN A 91 25.49 -21.56 17.24
N GLU A 92 24.45 -20.99 16.62
CA GLU A 92 23.55 -21.72 15.72
C GLU A 92 24.27 -22.17 14.43
N ASP A 93 25.10 -21.32 13.84
CA ASP A 93 25.93 -21.67 12.67
C ASP A 93 26.87 -22.84 13.00
N ILE A 94 27.54 -22.80 14.17
CA ILE A 94 28.39 -23.89 14.66
C ILE A 94 27.58 -25.18 14.85
N ARG A 95 26.39 -25.09 15.47
CA ARG A 95 25.49 -26.24 15.69
C ARG A 95 25.07 -26.89 14.36
N VAL A 96 24.73 -26.08 13.35
CA VAL A 96 24.39 -26.54 12.00
C VAL A 96 25.61 -27.15 11.27
N LEU A 97 26.82 -26.62 11.48
CA LEU A 97 28.05 -27.23 10.96
C LEU A 97 28.30 -28.62 11.58
N LEU A 98 28.19 -28.76 12.90
CA LEU A 98 28.32 -30.05 13.59
C LEU A 98 27.27 -31.05 13.12
N GLN A 99 26.01 -30.64 13.04
CA GLN A 99 24.91 -31.49 12.54
C GLN A 99 25.11 -31.97 11.09
N ARG A 100 25.89 -31.24 10.28
CA ARG A 100 26.20 -31.61 8.88
C ARG A 100 27.47 -32.44 8.71
N PHE A 101 28.48 -32.24 9.57
CA PHE A 101 29.84 -32.77 9.35
C PHE A 101 30.35 -33.74 10.43
N ASP A 102 29.69 -33.85 11.59
CA ASP A 102 30.04 -34.79 12.68
C ASP A 102 28.90 -35.77 13.03
N ALA A 103 27.90 -35.89 12.14
CA ALA A 103 26.66 -36.66 12.36
C ALA A 103 26.88 -38.16 12.67
N GLU A 104 28.03 -38.72 12.28
CA GLU A 104 28.42 -40.11 12.55
C GLU A 104 28.90 -40.33 14.00
N THR A 105 29.14 -39.26 14.77
CA THR A 105 29.63 -39.31 16.16
C THR A 105 28.93 -38.33 17.12
N ALA A 106 27.85 -37.68 16.69
CA ALA A 106 27.10 -36.71 17.50
C ALA A 106 26.22 -37.42 18.55
N ASP A 107 26.46 -37.13 19.84
CA ASP A 107 25.63 -37.63 20.94
C ASP A 107 24.35 -36.79 21.07
N GLU A 108 23.18 -37.43 20.92
CA GLU A 108 21.87 -36.78 21.02
C GLU A 108 21.58 -36.10 22.37
N SER A 109 22.32 -36.47 23.43
CA SER A 109 22.16 -35.86 24.75
C SER A 109 22.74 -34.44 24.83
N GLU A 110 23.79 -34.12 24.07
CA GLU A 110 24.42 -32.78 24.11
C GLU A 110 23.59 -31.73 23.37
N ASN A 111 22.98 -32.10 22.23
CA ASN A 111 22.26 -31.19 21.33
C ASN A 111 21.08 -30.44 21.99
N LYS A 112 20.55 -30.93 23.12
CA LYS A 112 19.39 -30.35 23.81
C LYS A 112 19.76 -29.21 24.77
N ASN A 113 20.94 -29.27 25.39
CA ASN A 113 21.32 -28.32 26.47
C ASN A 113 21.84 -26.96 25.97
N GLU A 114 22.29 -26.83 24.71
CA GLU A 114 22.88 -25.57 24.21
C GLU A 114 21.82 -24.54 23.75
N SER A 115 20.62 -25.00 23.40
CA SER A 115 19.51 -24.17 22.87
C SER A 115 18.87 -23.25 23.92
N GLU A 116 18.59 -23.80 25.11
CA GLU A 116 17.87 -23.08 26.16
C GLU A 116 18.73 -21.96 26.80
N ALA A 117 20.02 -22.23 27.00
CA ALA A 117 20.96 -21.33 27.66
C ALA A 117 21.27 -20.05 26.86
N THR A 118 21.27 -20.10 25.52
CA THR A 118 21.58 -18.94 24.67
C THR A 118 20.41 -17.95 24.54
N THR A 119 19.17 -18.43 24.67
CA THR A 119 17.97 -17.66 24.33
C THR A 119 17.52 -16.74 25.48
N SER A 120 17.76 -17.13 26.74
CA SER A 120 17.31 -16.39 27.94
C SER A 120 18.31 -15.33 28.45
N PHE A 121 19.55 -15.32 27.98
CA PHE A 121 20.67 -14.56 28.58
C PHE A 121 20.40 -13.06 28.83
N LEU A 122 19.72 -12.37 27.91
CA LEU A 122 19.38 -10.95 28.07
C LEU A 122 18.32 -10.69 29.15
N MET A 123 17.36 -11.61 29.30
CA MET A 123 16.27 -11.49 30.27
C MET A 123 16.75 -11.74 31.70
N GLN A 124 17.83 -12.52 31.86
CA GLN A 124 18.46 -12.80 33.15
C GLN A 124 19.56 -11.79 33.52
N LEU A 125 20.06 -11.00 32.56
CA LEU A 125 21.14 -10.03 32.76
C LEU A 125 20.84 -8.99 33.86
N SER A 126 19.58 -8.59 34.01
CA SER A 126 19.11 -7.64 35.05
C SER A 126 18.91 -8.26 36.43
N SER A 127 19.09 -9.59 36.57
CA SER A 127 18.93 -10.34 37.82
C SER A 127 20.25 -10.80 38.44
N TRP A 128 21.37 -10.66 37.72
CA TRP A 128 22.70 -11.05 38.18
C TRP A 128 23.44 -9.88 38.83
N ASP A 129 24.20 -10.17 39.89
CA ASP A 129 25.19 -9.22 40.38
C ASP A 129 26.48 -9.23 39.51
N LYS A 130 27.47 -8.43 39.91
CA LYS A 130 28.70 -8.27 39.13
C LYS A 130 29.58 -9.54 39.10
N GLU A 131 29.63 -10.29 40.20
CA GLU A 131 30.45 -11.51 40.28
C GLU A 131 29.75 -12.66 39.57
N GLU A 132 28.42 -12.76 39.72
CA GLU A 132 27.60 -13.69 38.92
C GLU A 132 27.73 -13.42 37.42
N LEU A 133 27.64 -12.16 36.98
CA LEU A 133 27.69 -11.78 35.55
C LEU A 133 28.98 -12.25 34.86
N ASP A 134 30.14 -12.03 35.49
CA ASP A 134 31.43 -12.45 34.93
C ASP A 134 31.50 -13.98 34.80
N ASP A 135 31.00 -14.74 35.79
CA ASP A 135 30.93 -16.20 35.76
C ASP A 135 29.94 -16.72 34.68
N LYS A 136 28.74 -16.13 34.55
CA LYS A 136 27.78 -16.52 33.49
C LYS A 136 28.35 -16.25 32.10
N LEU A 137 29.03 -15.13 31.92
CA LEU A 137 29.70 -14.78 30.66
C LEU A 137 30.85 -15.75 30.35
N ALA A 138 31.70 -16.06 31.33
CA ALA A 138 32.79 -17.02 31.18
C ALA A 138 32.29 -18.42 30.79
N ASN A 139 31.20 -18.89 31.41
CA ASN A 139 30.55 -20.15 31.05
C ASN A 139 30.03 -20.14 29.61
N ARG A 140 29.34 -19.08 29.17
CA ARG A 140 28.85 -18.93 27.79
C ARG A 140 29.99 -18.95 26.76
N VAL A 141 31.10 -18.25 27.05
CA VAL A 141 32.32 -18.29 26.22
C VAL A 141 32.92 -19.70 26.16
N GLN A 142 32.90 -20.44 27.28
CA GLN A 142 33.44 -21.79 27.34
C GLN A 142 32.62 -22.78 26.50
N VAL A 143 31.29 -22.68 26.49
CA VAL A 143 30.40 -23.51 25.63
C VAL A 143 30.75 -23.30 24.15
N SER A 144 30.70 -22.06 23.66
CA SER A 144 31.06 -21.73 22.27
C SER A 144 32.47 -22.22 21.90
N LYS A 145 33.44 -22.09 22.82
CA LYS A 145 34.82 -22.57 22.61
C LYS A 145 34.92 -24.10 22.51
N ARG A 146 34.11 -24.86 23.28
CA ARG A 146 34.02 -26.32 23.15
C ARG A 146 33.39 -26.70 21.79
N ALA A 147 32.31 -26.03 21.39
CA ALA A 147 31.64 -26.30 20.12
C ALA A 147 32.55 -26.05 18.90
N VAL A 148 33.29 -24.93 18.86
CA VAL A 148 34.34 -24.68 17.85
C VAL A 148 35.41 -25.79 17.87
N SER A 149 35.82 -26.26 19.05
CA SER A 149 36.82 -27.34 19.16
C SER A 149 36.32 -28.68 18.59
N LYS A 150 35.01 -28.94 18.63
CA LYS A 150 34.38 -30.09 17.95
C LYS A 150 34.37 -29.92 16.43
N VAL A 151 34.06 -28.72 15.91
CA VAL A 151 34.05 -28.44 14.46
C VAL A 151 35.43 -28.70 13.84
N VAL A 152 36.51 -28.32 14.52
CA VAL A 152 37.89 -28.62 14.05
C VAL A 152 38.14 -30.13 13.99
N GLN A 153 37.76 -30.90 15.01
CA GLN A 153 37.92 -32.35 15.01
C GLN A 153 37.08 -33.04 13.91
N ALA A 154 35.85 -32.59 13.68
CA ALA A 154 35.00 -33.07 12.60
C ALA A 154 35.63 -32.80 11.22
N PHE A 155 36.20 -31.61 11.03
CA PHE A 155 36.92 -31.24 9.82
C PHE A 155 38.17 -32.11 9.59
N ASP A 156 38.97 -32.36 10.63
CA ASP A 156 40.17 -33.21 10.54
C ASP A 156 39.80 -34.66 10.17
N ARG A 157 38.74 -35.23 10.79
CA ARG A 157 38.19 -36.54 10.45
C ARG A 157 37.71 -36.60 9.01
N LEU A 158 36.94 -35.60 8.57
CA LEU A 158 36.42 -35.50 7.22
C LEU A 158 37.54 -35.39 6.17
N SER A 159 38.59 -34.62 6.46
CA SER A 159 39.78 -34.50 5.62
C SER A 159 40.48 -35.86 5.45
N GLN A 160 40.76 -36.57 6.54
CA GLN A 160 41.34 -37.92 6.51
C GLN A 160 40.46 -38.94 5.80
N ARG A 161 39.12 -38.83 5.91
CA ARG A 161 38.19 -39.70 5.19
C ARG A 161 38.23 -39.43 3.68
N ASN A 162 38.22 -38.16 3.28
CA ASN A 162 38.28 -37.75 1.89
C ASN A 162 39.62 -38.13 1.24
N GLU A 163 40.73 -38.06 1.97
CA GLU A 163 42.04 -38.55 1.52
C GLU A 163 42.03 -40.06 1.25
N LYS A 164 41.52 -40.88 2.19
CA LYS A 164 41.36 -42.33 2.00
C LYS A 164 40.46 -42.68 0.81
N ILE A 165 39.34 -41.99 0.65
CA ILE A 165 38.45 -42.16 -0.52
C ILE A 165 39.16 -41.77 -1.81
N SER A 166 39.95 -40.69 -1.81
CA SER A 166 40.72 -40.27 -2.98
C SER A 166 41.82 -41.26 -3.37
N LEU A 167 42.44 -41.96 -2.41
CA LEU A 167 43.37 -43.05 -2.69
C LEU A 167 42.62 -44.28 -3.26
N ALA A 168 41.48 -44.66 -2.68
CA ALA A 168 40.69 -45.81 -3.13
C ALA A 168 40.15 -45.64 -4.56
N LEU A 169 39.66 -44.44 -4.91
CA LEU A 169 39.19 -44.12 -6.27
C LEU A 169 40.30 -44.18 -7.34
N LYS A 170 41.58 -44.21 -6.95
CA LYS A 170 42.71 -44.38 -7.87
C LYS A 170 43.30 -45.80 -7.89
N GLY A 171 42.84 -46.69 -7.02
CA GLY A 171 43.53 -47.96 -6.74
C GLY A 171 44.84 -47.82 -5.93
N GLU A 172 45.07 -46.66 -5.30
CA GLU A 172 46.24 -46.38 -4.45
C GLU A 172 46.03 -46.85 -2.99
N PHE A 173 44.83 -47.35 -2.65
CA PHE A 173 44.46 -47.82 -1.31
C PHE A 173 44.46 -49.36 -1.26
N ASN A 174 45.20 -49.94 -0.31
CA ASN A 174 45.32 -51.38 -0.04
C ASN A 174 45.73 -52.30 -1.22
N GLY A 175 46.00 -51.77 -2.41
CA GLY A 175 46.31 -52.56 -3.61
C GLY A 175 45.08 -53.15 -4.32
N GLU A 176 43.89 -52.61 -4.04
CA GLU A 176 42.66 -52.96 -4.76
C GLU A 176 42.64 -52.29 -6.15
N GLU A 177 42.16 -52.99 -7.18
CA GLU A 177 42.06 -52.44 -8.53
C GLU A 177 41.04 -51.29 -8.57
N ALA A 178 41.37 -50.19 -9.27
CA ALA A 178 40.56 -48.98 -9.25
C ALA A 178 39.10 -49.28 -9.67
N PRO A 179 38.10 -48.88 -8.88
CA PRO A 179 36.71 -49.29 -9.12
C PRO A 179 36.19 -48.77 -10.46
N ASN A 180 35.23 -49.47 -11.07
CA ASN A 180 34.62 -49.06 -12.33
C ASN A 180 33.72 -47.83 -12.14
N ILE A 181 34.37 -46.67 -12.12
CA ILE A 181 33.78 -45.33 -11.92
C ILE A 181 32.66 -45.06 -12.92
N ASP A 182 32.73 -45.57 -14.16
CA ASP A 182 31.73 -45.25 -15.19
C ASP A 182 30.36 -45.85 -14.87
N GLU A 183 30.30 -47.06 -14.30
CA GLU A 183 29.03 -47.64 -13.84
C GLU A 183 28.54 -47.00 -12.53
N VAL A 184 29.45 -46.69 -11.59
CA VAL A 184 29.10 -46.02 -10.33
C VAL A 184 28.56 -44.61 -10.60
N VAL A 185 29.19 -43.85 -11.50
CA VAL A 185 28.73 -42.52 -11.94
C VAL A 185 27.42 -42.61 -12.70
N ARG A 186 27.18 -43.66 -13.50
CA ARG A 186 25.90 -43.86 -14.19
C ARG A 186 24.75 -44.15 -13.22
N ARG A 187 25.00 -44.97 -12.19
CA ARG A 187 24.07 -45.25 -11.08
C ARG A 187 23.79 -43.99 -10.25
N ALA A 188 24.83 -43.31 -9.79
CA ALA A 188 24.72 -42.07 -9.02
C ALA A 188 24.01 -40.96 -9.81
N ASN A 189 24.24 -40.83 -11.13
CA ASN A 189 23.49 -39.88 -11.96
C ASN A 189 21.99 -40.23 -12.06
N ALA A 190 21.62 -41.51 -12.09
CA ALA A 190 20.21 -41.92 -12.10
C ALA A 190 19.53 -41.65 -10.74
N GLU A 191 20.25 -41.88 -9.64
CA GLU A 191 19.83 -41.57 -8.27
C GLU A 191 19.67 -40.06 -8.07
N ILE A 192 20.69 -39.26 -8.43
CA ILE A 192 20.65 -37.77 -8.39
C ILE A 192 19.52 -37.22 -9.27
N GLN A 193 19.24 -37.81 -10.43
CA GLN A 193 18.08 -37.41 -11.24
C GLN A 193 16.74 -37.77 -10.61
N MET A 194 16.66 -38.85 -9.84
CA MET A 194 15.46 -39.22 -9.09
C MET A 194 15.26 -38.30 -7.88
N GLU A 195 16.33 -38.03 -7.14
CA GLU A 195 16.33 -37.09 -6.01
C GLU A 195 16.00 -35.67 -6.49
N ASN A 196 16.61 -35.17 -7.58
CA ASN A 196 16.28 -33.86 -8.14
C ASN A 196 14.78 -33.74 -8.49
N ARG A 197 14.15 -34.76 -9.08
CA ARG A 197 12.69 -34.74 -9.35
C ARG A 197 11.86 -34.72 -8.05
N SER A 198 12.32 -35.40 -7.00
CA SER A 198 11.69 -35.38 -5.67
C SER A 198 11.85 -34.01 -4.98
N LEU A 199 13.03 -33.41 -5.10
CA LEU A 199 13.34 -32.07 -4.60
C LEU A 199 12.56 -31.00 -5.38
N GLU A 200 12.39 -31.12 -6.69
CA GLU A 200 11.53 -30.24 -7.49
C GLU A 200 10.07 -30.33 -7.04
N SER A 201 9.51 -31.54 -6.88
CA SER A 201 8.14 -31.74 -6.39
C SER A 201 7.93 -31.12 -5.00
N THR A 202 8.79 -31.45 -4.04
CA THR A 202 8.71 -30.92 -2.67
C THR A 202 8.96 -29.42 -2.62
N ASN A 203 9.80 -28.85 -3.50
CA ASN A 203 10.00 -27.40 -3.60
C ASN A 203 8.77 -26.69 -4.18
N ILE A 204 8.05 -27.30 -5.12
CA ILE A 204 6.76 -26.79 -5.63
C ILE A 204 5.72 -26.79 -4.51
N GLU A 205 5.55 -27.91 -3.79
CA GLU A 205 4.66 -27.99 -2.62
C GLU A 205 5.00 -26.96 -1.55
N LEU A 206 6.30 -26.77 -1.24
CA LEU A 206 6.74 -25.78 -0.26
C LEU A 206 6.45 -24.35 -0.70
N ARG A 207 6.55 -24.03 -1.99
CA ARG A 207 6.15 -22.72 -2.54
C ARG A 207 4.64 -22.51 -2.45
N GLU A 208 3.83 -23.51 -2.75
CA GLU A 208 2.37 -23.44 -2.65
C GLU A 208 1.92 -23.27 -1.18
N LYS A 209 2.49 -24.07 -0.27
CA LYS A 209 2.26 -23.97 1.19
C LYS A 209 2.71 -22.60 1.73
N TYR A 210 3.87 -22.10 1.29
CA TYR A 210 4.36 -20.76 1.65
C TYR A 210 3.46 -19.64 1.12
N HIS A 211 3.04 -19.70 -0.15
CA HIS A 211 2.12 -18.71 -0.73
C HIS A 211 0.78 -18.70 -0.01
N THR A 212 0.22 -19.87 0.27
CA THR A 212 -1.01 -20.03 1.07
C THR A 212 -0.86 -19.45 2.48
N MET A 213 0.28 -19.69 3.14
CA MET A 213 0.57 -19.14 4.47
C MET A 213 0.75 -17.62 4.41
N SER A 214 1.42 -17.09 3.38
CA SER A 214 1.61 -15.64 3.19
C SER A 214 0.30 -14.90 2.95
N LEU A 215 -0.64 -15.50 2.21
CA LEU A 215 -1.98 -14.94 2.02
C LEU A 215 -2.77 -14.92 3.34
N LYS A 216 -2.73 -16.01 4.13
CA LYS A 216 -3.33 -16.06 5.46
C LYS A 216 -2.71 -15.06 6.43
N MET A 217 -1.39 -14.89 6.38
CA MET A 217 -0.68 -13.89 7.18
C MET A 217 -1.11 -12.46 6.83
N SER A 218 -1.30 -12.15 5.54
CA SER A 218 -1.86 -10.85 5.12
C SER A 218 -3.27 -10.65 5.70
N GLN A 219 -4.17 -11.62 5.52
CA GLN A 219 -5.54 -11.55 6.03
C GLN A 219 -5.60 -11.35 7.56
N LEU A 220 -4.70 -11.99 8.31
CA LEU A 220 -4.57 -11.78 9.75
C LEU A 220 -3.99 -10.40 10.08
N GLN A 221 -3.01 -9.90 9.32
CA GLN A 221 -2.45 -8.55 9.48
C GLN A 221 -3.48 -7.46 9.19
N ASP A 222 -4.30 -7.62 8.14
CA ASP A 222 -5.42 -6.74 7.81
C ASP A 222 -6.46 -6.74 8.95
N THR A 223 -6.77 -7.92 9.49
CA THR A 223 -7.68 -8.10 10.63
C THR A 223 -7.14 -7.41 11.90
N ILE A 224 -5.85 -7.57 12.21
CA ILE A 224 -5.18 -6.90 13.34
C ILE A 224 -5.25 -5.38 13.16
N THR A 225 -4.89 -4.88 11.98
CA THR A 225 -4.91 -3.44 11.67
C THR A 225 -6.31 -2.83 11.83
N GLY A 226 -7.36 -3.55 11.43
CA GLY A 226 -8.75 -3.16 11.69
C GLY A 226 -9.13 -3.17 13.17
N LYS A 227 -8.61 -4.12 13.97
CA LYS A 227 -8.82 -4.15 15.42
C LYS A 227 -8.06 -3.04 16.15
N ASP A 228 -6.83 -2.73 15.77
CA ASP A 228 -6.05 -1.63 16.33
C ASP A 228 -6.71 -0.27 16.03
N THR A 229 -7.27 -0.10 14.83
CA THR A 229 -8.05 1.09 14.47
C THR A 229 -9.29 1.23 15.37
N LEU A 230 -10.07 0.16 15.53
CA LEU A 230 -11.24 0.14 16.44
C LEU A 230 -10.85 0.39 17.91
N VAL A 231 -9.69 -0.10 18.36
CA VAL A 231 -9.16 0.18 19.71
C VAL A 231 -8.78 1.65 19.87
N ALA A 232 -8.27 2.32 18.83
CA ALA A 232 -8.02 3.76 18.85
C ALA A 232 -9.33 4.57 18.91
N GLU A 233 -10.34 4.19 18.12
CA GLU A 233 -11.68 4.80 18.14
C GLU A 233 -12.34 4.67 19.52
N LEU A 234 -12.31 3.47 20.11
CA LEU A 234 -12.86 3.22 21.45
C LEU A 234 -12.09 3.96 22.56
N ARG A 235 -10.77 4.17 22.41
CA ARG A 235 -9.99 5.01 23.35
C ARG A 235 -10.43 6.47 23.28
N ASN A 236 -10.55 7.03 22.08
CA ASN A 236 -11.05 8.40 21.90
C ASN A 236 -12.45 8.57 22.53
N GLN A 237 -13.36 7.61 22.31
CA GLN A 237 -14.69 7.62 22.92
C GLN A 237 -14.64 7.51 24.46
N VAL A 238 -13.72 6.73 25.02
CA VAL A 238 -13.48 6.63 26.47
C VAL A 238 -12.93 7.94 27.04
N ASP A 239 -12.07 8.65 26.31
CA ASP A 239 -11.51 9.94 26.73
C ASP A 239 -12.58 11.06 26.68
N ASP A 240 -13.42 11.10 25.65
CA ASP A 240 -14.60 11.99 25.56
C ASP A 240 -15.58 11.76 26.72
N LEU A 241 -15.88 10.49 27.03
CA LEU A 241 -16.76 10.12 28.15
C LEU A 241 -16.13 10.44 29.52
N GLN A 242 -14.81 10.30 29.67
CA GLN A 242 -14.10 10.74 30.87
C GLN A 242 -14.13 12.26 31.04
N TYR A 243 -14.02 13.02 29.94
CA TYR A 243 -14.12 14.48 29.98
C TYR A 243 -15.52 14.94 30.45
N GLU A 244 -16.59 14.40 29.88
CA GLU A 244 -17.96 14.70 30.31
C GLU A 244 -18.24 14.22 31.75
N LEU A 245 -17.72 13.05 32.15
CA LEU A 245 -17.82 12.57 33.54
C LEU A 245 -17.13 13.53 34.53
N ASN A 246 -15.92 14.00 34.23
CA ASN A 246 -15.18 14.91 35.09
C ASN A 246 -15.82 16.31 35.14
N LYS A 247 -16.41 16.77 34.02
CA LYS A 247 -17.25 17.98 33.94
C LYS A 247 -18.53 17.87 34.78
N VAL A 248 -19.15 16.69 34.87
CA VAL A 248 -20.28 16.43 35.77
C VAL A 248 -19.84 16.35 37.23
N ARG A 249 -18.73 15.68 37.54
CA ARG A 249 -18.13 15.67 38.90
C ARG A 249 -17.84 17.09 39.40
N ALA A 250 -17.13 17.91 38.63
CA ALA A 250 -16.84 19.31 38.95
C ALA A 250 -18.07 20.23 39.05
N ARG A 251 -19.27 19.74 38.68
CA ARG A 251 -20.56 20.38 38.98
C ARG A 251 -21.15 19.84 40.29
N ASN A 252 -21.06 18.54 40.54
CA ASN A 252 -21.50 17.91 41.78
C ASN A 252 -20.69 18.39 42.99
N ASP A 253 -19.37 18.47 42.90
CA ASP A 253 -18.47 18.94 43.97
C ASP A 253 -18.87 20.34 44.49
N LYS A 254 -19.35 21.21 43.59
CA LYS A 254 -19.86 22.56 43.92
C LYS A 254 -21.19 22.52 44.66
N LEU A 255 -22.07 21.58 44.30
CA LEU A 255 -23.35 21.36 45.00
C LEU A 255 -23.13 20.74 46.38
N GLU A 256 -22.18 19.81 46.51
CA GLU A 256 -21.79 19.21 47.80
C GLU A 256 -21.15 20.26 48.72
N HIS A 257 -20.33 21.17 48.19
CA HIS A 257 -19.79 22.29 48.97
C HIS A 257 -20.92 23.18 49.53
N HIS A 258 -21.87 23.61 48.70
CA HIS A 258 -23.03 24.39 49.14
C HIS A 258 -23.96 23.63 50.11
N LEU A 259 -24.07 22.30 49.98
CA LEU A 259 -24.79 21.47 50.94
C LEU A 259 -24.06 21.40 52.28
N GLY A 260 -22.72 21.31 52.29
CA GLY A 260 -21.90 21.43 53.49
C GLY A 260 -22.12 22.76 54.21
N GLU A 261 -22.04 23.88 53.48
CA GLU A 261 -22.33 25.22 53.98
C GLU A 261 -23.75 25.36 54.57
N ALA A 262 -24.72 24.56 54.10
CA ALA A 262 -26.08 24.53 54.64
C ALA A 262 -26.20 23.65 55.89
N ILE A 263 -25.51 22.50 55.92
CA ILE A 263 -25.51 21.56 57.05
C ILE A 263 -24.81 22.15 58.28
N GLU A 264 -23.72 22.91 58.11
CA GLU A 264 -23.04 23.56 59.25
C GLU A 264 -23.94 24.59 59.95
N LYS A 265 -24.67 25.40 59.16
CA LYS A 265 -25.68 26.34 59.66
C LYS A 265 -26.81 25.64 60.43
N LEU A 266 -27.14 24.40 60.08
CA LEU A 266 -28.18 23.60 60.72
C LEU A 266 -27.67 22.88 61.99
N LYS A 267 -26.44 22.37 61.98
CA LYS A 267 -25.80 21.77 63.17
C LYS A 267 -25.63 22.77 64.31
N ALA A 268 -25.28 24.02 64.00
CA ALA A 268 -25.25 25.12 64.97
C ALA A 268 -26.59 25.36 65.70
N PHE A 269 -27.71 24.92 65.11
CA PHE A 269 -29.05 25.01 65.68
C PHE A 269 -29.42 23.80 66.56
N GLN A 270 -28.89 22.61 66.25
CA GLN A 270 -29.26 21.36 66.92
C GLN A 270 -28.47 21.09 68.21
N GLN A 271 -27.30 21.71 68.39
CA GLN A 271 -26.41 21.47 69.53
C GLN A 271 -26.92 22.06 70.88
N ILE A 272 -28.21 22.40 70.96
CA ILE A 272 -28.80 23.19 72.05
C ILE A 272 -29.62 22.30 73.04
N HIS A 273 -30.10 21.10 72.68
CA HIS A 273 -31.04 20.30 73.52
C HIS A 273 -30.86 18.74 73.50
N GLY A 274 -30.65 18.09 74.67
CA GLY A 274 -31.10 16.70 75.01
C GLY A 274 -30.05 15.60 75.42
N ALA A 275 -30.33 14.76 76.47
CA ALA A 275 -29.52 13.58 76.92
C ALA A 275 -30.20 12.60 77.97
N ASP A 276 -29.62 11.38 78.19
CA ASP A 276 -29.63 10.37 79.34
C ASP A 276 -30.91 9.54 79.78
N ASP A 277 -30.92 8.35 80.46
CA ASP A 277 -30.00 7.14 80.55
C ASP A 277 -30.68 5.75 80.99
N LYS A 278 -30.30 5.02 82.08
CA LYS A 278 -30.52 3.52 82.29
C LYS A 278 -30.94 2.95 83.72
N GLY A 279 -31.14 1.60 83.91
CA GLY A 279 -31.35 0.86 85.23
C GLY A 279 -31.48 -0.73 85.21
N SER A 280 -31.39 -1.52 86.36
CA SER A 280 -31.44 -3.05 86.42
C SER A 280 -31.56 -3.83 87.82
N ASN A 281 -31.72 -5.21 87.85
CA ASN A 281 -31.22 -6.32 88.81
C ASN A 281 -32.08 -7.29 89.79
N LYS A 282 -31.44 -8.18 90.65
CA LYS A 282 -31.89 -9.54 91.26
C LYS A 282 -31.23 -9.91 92.69
N PRO A 283 -31.05 -11.15 93.35
CA PRO A 283 -31.56 -12.60 93.37
C PRO A 283 -31.58 -13.45 94.77
N ASN A 284 -31.65 -14.84 94.80
CA ASN A 284 -31.12 -15.92 95.77
C ASN A 284 -31.93 -16.82 96.84
N THR A 285 -31.35 -17.95 97.39
CA THR A 285 -31.99 -19.20 98.04
C THR A 285 -31.12 -20.09 99.05
N LEU A 286 -31.64 -20.96 100.02
CA LEU A 286 -30.91 -22.06 100.83
C LEU A 286 -31.74 -23.14 101.70
N VAL A 287 -31.16 -24.27 102.30
CA VAL A 287 -31.81 -25.44 103.06
C VAL A 287 -30.89 -26.31 104.08
N ALA A 288 -31.36 -27.24 105.00
CA ALA A 288 -30.57 -28.15 105.96
C ALA A 288 -31.29 -29.44 106.64
N SER A 289 -30.66 -30.30 107.54
CA SER A 289 -31.14 -31.66 108.12
C SER A 289 -30.45 -32.28 109.44
N SER A 290 -30.94 -33.35 110.20
CA SER A 290 -30.12 -34.32 111.09
C SER A 290 -30.76 -35.38 112.12
N VAL A 291 -29.94 -36.37 112.62
CA VAL A 291 -30.04 -37.44 113.73
C VAL A 291 -28.60 -38.09 114.02
N PRO A 292 -28.21 -39.15 114.86
CA PRO A 292 -28.84 -40.25 115.70
C PRO A 292 -28.16 -40.62 117.11
N GLN A 293 -28.00 -41.92 117.55
CA GLN A 293 -27.41 -42.48 118.85
C GLN A 293 -26.48 -43.73 118.63
N THR A 294 -25.60 -44.17 119.59
CA THR A 294 -24.24 -44.72 119.24
C THR A 294 -23.53 -45.94 119.96
N LYS A 295 -24.16 -46.92 120.66
CA LYS A 295 -23.40 -48.08 121.22
C LYS A 295 -24.03 -49.50 121.24
N LEU A 296 -25.26 -49.68 120.78
CA LEU A 296 -25.78 -51.04 120.47
C LEU A 296 -25.18 -51.51 119.13
N ASP A 297 -25.06 -50.52 118.24
CA ASP A 297 -24.10 -50.23 117.20
C ASP A 297 -22.86 -51.13 117.10
N ASP A 298 -22.01 -51.26 118.13
CA ASP A 298 -20.66 -51.85 117.94
C ASP A 298 -20.65 -53.38 117.71
N LEU A 299 -21.63 -54.12 118.24
CA LEU A 299 -21.81 -55.56 117.97
C LEU A 299 -22.92 -55.84 116.96
N GLN A 300 -23.79 -54.87 116.69
CA GLN A 300 -24.50 -54.86 115.41
C GLN A 300 -23.49 -54.71 114.26
N ARG A 301 -22.48 -53.84 114.42
CA ARG A 301 -21.46 -53.49 113.41
C ARG A 301 -20.83 -54.71 112.77
N GLU A 302 -20.22 -55.64 113.49
CA GLU A 302 -19.50 -56.75 112.82
C GLU A 302 -20.44 -57.73 112.07
N LEU A 303 -21.67 -57.91 112.56
CA LEU A 303 -22.70 -58.69 111.85
C LEU A 303 -23.27 -57.91 110.65
N GLU A 304 -23.41 -56.61 110.79
CA GLU A 304 -23.94 -55.75 109.75
C GLU A 304 -22.88 -55.47 108.68
N GLU A 305 -21.60 -55.24 109.02
CA GLU A 305 -20.42 -55.14 108.14
C GLU A 305 -20.28 -56.39 107.25
N THR A 306 -20.52 -57.60 107.80
CA THR A 306 -20.46 -58.84 107.02
C THR A 306 -21.69 -59.06 106.13
N ARG A 307 -22.89 -58.65 106.57
CA ARG A 307 -24.10 -58.58 105.72
C ARG A 307 -24.02 -57.50 104.66
N GLU A 308 -23.45 -56.36 105.00
CA GLU A 308 -23.23 -55.19 104.17
C GLU A 308 -22.20 -55.51 103.11
N LEU A 309 -21.11 -56.22 103.42
CA LEU A 309 -20.18 -56.71 102.40
C LEU A 309 -20.84 -57.70 101.42
N ALA A 310 -21.73 -58.57 101.90
CA ALA A 310 -22.49 -59.49 101.05
C ALA A 310 -23.52 -58.73 100.17
N ASN A 311 -24.27 -57.80 100.77
CA ASN A 311 -25.21 -56.91 100.08
C ASN A 311 -24.50 -55.99 99.08
N ASN A 312 -23.32 -55.48 99.40
CA ASN A 312 -22.51 -54.62 98.53
C ASN A 312 -22.01 -55.40 97.32
N ARG A 313 -21.59 -56.67 97.50
CA ARG A 313 -21.27 -57.55 96.36
C ARG A 313 -22.49 -57.91 95.52
N LEU A 314 -23.65 -58.09 96.13
CA LEU A 314 -24.91 -58.33 95.40
C LEU A 314 -25.33 -57.07 94.62
N GLN A 315 -25.30 -55.89 95.24
CA GLN A 315 -25.56 -54.60 94.62
C GLN A 315 -24.54 -54.26 93.53
N GLU A 316 -23.27 -54.62 93.70
CA GLU A 316 -22.22 -54.47 92.69
C GLU A 316 -22.50 -55.37 91.48
N LEU A 317 -22.90 -56.63 91.69
CA LEU A 317 -23.32 -57.54 90.62
C LEU A 317 -24.60 -57.08 89.93
N ASP A 318 -25.63 -56.63 90.67
CA ASP A 318 -26.86 -56.08 90.10
C ASP A 318 -26.60 -54.79 89.31
N LYS A 319 -25.72 -53.92 89.81
CA LYS A 319 -25.28 -52.69 89.13
C LYS A 319 -24.48 -53.01 87.86
N LEU A 320 -23.59 -53.98 87.90
CA LEU A 320 -22.81 -54.43 86.74
C LEU A 320 -23.72 -55.10 85.70
N HIS A 321 -24.69 -55.90 86.14
CA HIS A 321 -25.70 -56.52 85.27
C HIS A 321 -26.67 -55.48 84.69
N GLN A 322 -26.99 -54.43 85.43
CA GLN A 322 -27.75 -53.28 84.92
C GLN A 322 -26.95 -52.50 83.88
N GLN A 323 -25.70 -52.16 84.15
CA GLN A 323 -24.79 -51.52 83.20
C GLN A 323 -24.65 -52.34 81.91
N HIS A 324 -24.51 -53.66 82.01
CA HIS A 324 -24.47 -54.55 80.85
C HIS A 324 -25.79 -54.56 80.05
N ARG A 325 -26.95 -54.59 80.73
CA ARG A 325 -28.26 -54.49 80.07
C ARG A 325 -28.47 -53.13 79.38
N ASP A 326 -27.99 -52.04 79.96
CA ASP A 326 -28.14 -50.70 79.38
C ASP A 326 -27.17 -50.48 78.21
N ALA A 327 -25.93 -50.97 78.30
CA ALA A 327 -24.99 -51.01 77.18
C ALA A 327 -25.52 -51.84 75.99
N LEU A 328 -26.20 -52.98 76.25
CA LEU A 328 -26.85 -53.75 75.19
C LEU A 328 -27.99 -53.00 74.51
N LYS A 329 -28.80 -52.21 75.25
CA LYS A 329 -29.83 -51.33 74.66
C LYS A 329 -29.20 -50.24 73.81
N GLU A 330 -28.09 -49.65 74.26
CA GLU A 330 -27.37 -48.62 73.51
C GLU A 330 -26.78 -49.19 72.20
N VAL A 331 -26.21 -50.39 72.24
CA VAL A 331 -25.73 -51.11 71.04
C VAL A 331 -26.86 -51.42 70.06
N GLU A 332 -28.03 -51.89 70.52
CA GLU A 332 -29.19 -52.10 69.63
C GLU A 332 -29.74 -50.78 69.07
N LYS A 333 -29.80 -49.71 69.87
CA LYS A 333 -30.19 -48.37 69.41
C LYS A 333 -29.25 -47.88 68.31
N LEU A 334 -27.94 -47.92 68.54
CA LEU A 334 -26.94 -47.48 67.55
C LEU A 334 -26.99 -48.31 66.25
N LYS A 335 -27.30 -49.61 66.33
CA LYS A 335 -27.57 -50.43 65.12
C LYS A 335 -28.81 -49.97 64.36
N MET A 336 -29.87 -49.52 65.04
CA MET A 336 -31.07 -48.97 64.38
C MET A 336 -30.77 -47.60 63.77
N ASP A 337 -30.13 -46.71 64.52
CA ASP A 337 -29.75 -45.35 64.09
C ASP A 337 -28.86 -45.41 62.81
N ILE A 338 -27.93 -46.37 62.71
CA ILE A 338 -27.10 -46.59 61.52
C ILE A 338 -27.89 -47.20 60.34
N ARG A 339 -28.89 -48.05 60.61
CA ARG A 339 -29.69 -48.72 59.56
C ARG A 339 -30.80 -47.85 58.97
N GLN A 340 -31.24 -46.83 59.69
CA GLN A 340 -32.29 -45.89 59.27
C GLN A 340 -31.82 -44.45 59.51
N LEU A 341 -30.63 -44.12 58.97
CA LEU A 341 -30.02 -42.82 59.11
C LEU A 341 -30.96 -41.72 58.56
N PRO A 342 -31.42 -40.75 59.38
CA PRO A 342 -32.39 -39.75 58.92
C PRO A 342 -31.83 -38.83 57.85
N GLU A 343 -32.67 -38.42 56.90
CA GLU A 343 -32.28 -37.52 55.80
C GLU A 343 -31.71 -36.19 56.30
N SER A 344 -32.17 -35.68 57.45
CA SER A 344 -31.60 -34.49 58.09
C SER A 344 -30.12 -34.66 58.44
N VAL A 345 -29.70 -35.84 58.91
CA VAL A 345 -28.29 -36.14 59.21
C VAL A 345 -27.47 -36.19 57.93
N ILE A 346 -28.04 -36.75 56.84
CA ILE A 346 -27.40 -36.78 55.52
C ILE A 346 -27.21 -35.37 54.98
N VAL A 347 -28.25 -34.52 55.02
CA VAL A 347 -28.20 -33.11 54.61
C VAL A 347 -27.25 -32.28 55.47
N GLU A 348 -27.05 -32.67 56.74
CA GLU A 348 -26.08 -32.04 57.62
C GLU A 348 -24.62 -32.43 57.34
N THR A 349 -24.34 -33.52 56.61
CA THR A 349 -22.96 -33.93 56.26
C THR A 349 -22.22 -32.88 55.41
N THR A 350 -20.90 -32.85 55.58
CA THR A 350 -19.96 -32.08 54.74
C THR A 350 -20.08 -32.47 53.27
N GLU A 351 -20.23 -33.76 52.99
CA GLU A 351 -20.30 -34.39 51.69
C GLU A 351 -21.53 -33.94 50.92
N TYR A 352 -22.72 -33.99 51.55
CA TYR A 352 -23.95 -33.48 50.95
C TYR A 352 -23.86 -31.98 50.67
N LYS A 353 -23.38 -31.19 51.63
CA LYS A 353 -23.25 -29.73 51.47
C LYS A 353 -22.27 -29.35 50.34
N CYS A 354 -21.16 -30.08 50.20
CA CYS A 354 -20.24 -29.93 49.08
C CYS A 354 -20.91 -30.26 47.74
N LEU A 355 -21.65 -31.37 47.65
CA LEU A 355 -22.36 -31.77 46.43
C LEU A 355 -23.50 -30.81 46.07
N GLN A 356 -24.26 -30.34 47.06
CA GLN A 356 -25.32 -29.34 46.92
C GLN A 356 -24.76 -28.01 46.39
N SER A 357 -23.61 -27.59 46.90
CA SER A 357 -22.89 -26.39 46.43
C SER A 357 -22.45 -26.53 44.97
N GLN A 358 -21.78 -27.65 44.61
CA GLN A 358 -21.37 -27.96 43.24
C GLN A 358 -22.56 -28.01 42.27
N PHE A 359 -23.65 -28.69 42.66
CA PHE A 359 -24.87 -28.75 41.86
C PHE A 359 -25.51 -27.37 41.67
N SER A 360 -25.48 -26.52 42.70
CA SER A 360 -26.01 -25.15 42.63
C SER A 360 -25.20 -24.27 41.67
N VAL A 361 -23.87 -24.42 41.63
CA VAL A 361 -23.00 -23.76 40.64
C VAL A 361 -23.35 -24.24 39.22
N LEU A 362 -23.33 -25.56 38.98
CA LEU A 362 -23.63 -26.16 37.67
C LEU A 362 -25.06 -25.83 37.17
N TYR A 363 -26.04 -25.73 38.07
CA TYR A 363 -27.40 -25.33 37.73
C TYR A 363 -27.48 -23.87 37.28
N ASN A 364 -26.79 -22.97 38.00
CA ASN A 364 -26.72 -21.54 37.64
C ASN A 364 -25.96 -21.33 36.31
N GLU A 365 -24.85 -22.03 36.11
CA GLU A 365 -24.11 -22.03 34.83
C GLU A 365 -24.97 -22.54 33.68
N SER A 366 -25.70 -23.65 33.89
CA SER A 366 -26.64 -24.21 32.90
C SER A 366 -27.78 -23.25 32.53
N MET A 367 -28.35 -22.55 33.51
CA MET A 367 -29.34 -21.49 33.25
C MET A 367 -28.73 -20.29 32.51
N GLN A 368 -27.52 -19.86 32.88
CA GLN A 368 -26.84 -18.74 32.23
C GLN A 368 -26.47 -19.06 30.77
N LEU A 369 -25.97 -20.26 30.50
CA LEU A 369 -25.70 -20.77 29.14
C LEU A 369 -26.98 -20.88 28.31
N LYS A 370 -28.10 -21.27 28.94
CA LYS A 370 -29.41 -21.29 28.27
C LYS A 370 -29.87 -19.88 27.87
N THR A 371 -29.76 -18.88 28.75
CA THR A 371 -30.06 -17.48 28.42
C THR A 371 -29.17 -16.99 27.28
N GLN A 372 -27.85 -17.21 27.34
CA GLN A 372 -26.92 -16.84 26.27
C GLN A 372 -27.24 -17.51 24.92
N LEU A 373 -27.71 -18.76 24.93
CA LEU A 373 -28.15 -19.47 23.72
C LEU A 373 -29.40 -18.83 23.10
N ASP A 374 -30.39 -18.45 23.92
CA ASP A 374 -31.62 -17.82 23.45
C ASP A 374 -31.40 -16.37 23.00
N ASP A 375 -30.53 -15.61 23.69
CA ASP A 375 -30.04 -14.29 23.24
C ASP A 375 -29.32 -14.39 21.87
N ALA A 376 -28.40 -15.35 21.72
CA ALA A 376 -27.66 -15.57 20.47
C ALA A 376 -28.60 -15.98 19.31
N ARG A 377 -29.64 -16.77 19.59
CA ARG A 377 -30.71 -17.09 18.62
C ARG A 377 -31.49 -15.85 18.19
N GLN A 378 -31.85 -14.98 19.14
CA GLN A 378 -32.54 -13.72 18.84
C GLN A 378 -31.65 -12.77 18.03
N GLN A 379 -30.36 -12.67 18.37
CA GLN A 379 -29.39 -11.86 17.62
C GLN A 379 -29.18 -12.39 16.20
N LEU A 380 -29.07 -13.71 16.02
CA LEU A 380 -28.98 -14.36 14.70
C LEU A 380 -30.22 -14.08 13.83
N GLN A 381 -31.42 -14.21 14.40
CA GLN A 381 -32.67 -13.95 13.69
C GLN A 381 -32.83 -12.45 13.36
N SER A 382 -32.40 -11.55 14.25
CA SER A 382 -32.35 -10.11 13.99
C SER A 382 -31.40 -9.78 12.83
N SER A 383 -30.18 -10.33 12.85
CA SER A 383 -29.18 -10.17 11.80
C SER A 383 -29.68 -10.69 10.45
N LYS A 384 -30.28 -11.89 10.41
CA LYS A 384 -30.91 -12.45 9.22
C LYS A 384 -31.99 -11.52 8.65
N ASN A 385 -32.85 -10.98 9.50
CA ASN A 385 -33.91 -10.04 9.11
C ASN A 385 -33.38 -8.65 8.72
N ALA A 386 -32.16 -8.27 9.13
CA ALA A 386 -31.48 -7.07 8.65
C ALA A 386 -30.86 -7.30 7.26
N HIS A 387 -30.16 -8.42 7.06
CA HIS A 387 -29.58 -8.79 5.77
C HIS A 387 -30.63 -8.97 4.67
N LEU A 388 -31.77 -9.61 4.94
CA LEU A 388 -32.85 -9.76 3.96
C LEU A 388 -33.35 -8.39 3.45
N ARG A 389 -33.64 -7.46 4.36
CA ARG A 389 -34.07 -6.09 3.99
C ARG A 389 -32.99 -5.30 3.24
N HIS A 390 -31.71 -5.60 3.48
CA HIS A 390 -30.62 -4.98 2.73
C HIS A 390 -30.51 -5.54 1.30
N ILE A 391 -30.78 -6.84 1.11
CA ILE A 391 -30.89 -7.47 -0.22
C ILE A 391 -32.07 -6.87 -0.99
N GLU A 392 -33.26 -6.79 -0.40
CA GLU A 392 -34.45 -6.14 -0.99
C GLU A 392 -34.17 -4.69 -1.43
N MET A 393 -33.35 -3.96 -0.67
CA MET A 393 -32.92 -2.60 -1.00
C MET A 393 -31.96 -2.57 -2.20
N MET A 394 -30.93 -3.43 -2.22
CA MET A 394 -29.98 -3.53 -3.33
C MET A 394 -30.65 -3.98 -4.64
N GLU A 395 -31.59 -4.92 -4.57
CA GLU A 395 -32.39 -5.36 -5.74
C GLU A 395 -33.24 -4.21 -6.32
N SER A 396 -33.78 -3.35 -5.46
CA SER A 396 -34.51 -2.14 -5.86
C SER A 396 -33.59 -1.09 -6.50
N GLU A 397 -32.40 -0.87 -5.93
CA GLU A 397 -31.39 0.06 -6.45
C GLU A 397 -30.84 -0.38 -7.80
N GLU A 398 -30.48 -1.65 -7.96
CA GLU A 398 -30.04 -2.23 -9.25
C GLU A 398 -31.14 -2.15 -10.31
N LEU A 399 -32.39 -2.44 -9.95
CA LEU A 399 -33.53 -2.28 -10.86
C LEU A 399 -33.74 -0.82 -11.30
N MET A 400 -33.44 0.17 -10.45
CA MET A 400 -33.45 1.59 -10.81
C MET A 400 -32.25 1.96 -11.70
N ALA A 401 -31.06 1.47 -11.40
CA ALA A 401 -29.85 1.67 -12.21
C ALA A 401 -30.01 1.10 -13.63
N GLN A 402 -30.51 -0.13 -13.75
CA GLN A 402 -30.78 -0.79 -15.02
C GLN A 402 -31.83 -0.05 -15.85
N LYS A 403 -32.90 0.49 -15.22
CA LYS A 403 -33.89 1.34 -15.89
C LYS A 403 -33.26 2.65 -16.42
N LYS A 404 -32.40 3.30 -15.64
CA LYS A 404 -31.69 4.51 -16.03
C LYS A 404 -30.74 4.25 -17.21
N LEU A 405 -29.90 3.22 -17.11
CA LEU A 405 -28.98 2.83 -18.18
C LEU A 405 -29.72 2.47 -19.47
N ARG A 406 -30.85 1.76 -19.39
CA ARG A 406 -31.69 1.47 -20.55
C ARG A 406 -32.24 2.73 -21.21
N GLY A 407 -32.61 3.74 -20.43
CA GLY A 407 -33.02 5.05 -20.95
C GLY A 407 -31.88 5.79 -21.64
N GLU A 408 -30.67 5.76 -21.07
CA GLU A 408 -29.46 6.35 -21.65
C GLU A 408 -29.06 5.66 -22.97
N CYS A 409 -29.14 4.33 -23.06
CA CYS A 409 -28.92 3.59 -24.31
C CYS A 409 -29.89 4.04 -25.42
N ILE A 410 -31.19 4.15 -25.14
CA ILE A 410 -32.20 4.59 -26.12
C ILE A 410 -31.89 6.03 -26.59
N GLN A 411 -31.54 6.94 -25.69
CA GLN A 411 -31.15 8.31 -26.05
C GLN A 411 -29.89 8.37 -26.93
N LEU A 412 -28.91 7.50 -26.68
CA LEU A 412 -27.71 7.37 -27.51
C LEU A 412 -28.00 6.75 -28.87
N GLU A 413 -28.94 5.80 -28.96
CA GLU A 413 -29.42 5.22 -30.22
C GLU A 413 -30.16 6.27 -31.07
N ASP A 414 -31.02 7.10 -30.46
CA ASP A 414 -31.71 8.22 -31.13
C ASP A 414 -30.71 9.26 -31.67
N VAL A 415 -29.74 9.70 -30.85
CA VAL A 415 -28.69 10.65 -31.27
C VAL A 415 -27.82 10.06 -32.39
N LEU A 416 -27.48 8.77 -32.32
CA LEU A 416 -26.71 8.09 -33.35
C LEU A 416 -27.50 7.94 -34.67
N ALA A 417 -28.81 7.71 -34.59
CA ALA A 417 -29.70 7.71 -35.75
C ALA A 417 -29.80 9.12 -36.39
N GLN A 418 -29.86 10.18 -35.58
CA GLN A 418 -29.81 11.56 -36.07
C GLN A 418 -28.47 11.87 -36.76
N LEU A 419 -27.33 11.57 -36.13
CA LEU A 419 -26.01 11.80 -36.71
C LEU A 419 -25.79 11.02 -38.02
N ARG A 420 -26.34 9.80 -38.15
CA ARG A 420 -26.34 9.06 -39.43
C ARG A 420 -27.13 9.77 -40.52
N LYS A 421 -28.28 10.36 -40.19
CA LYS A 421 -29.09 11.14 -41.13
C LYS A 421 -28.36 12.43 -41.56
N GLU A 422 -27.75 13.14 -40.61
CA GLU A 422 -26.96 14.34 -40.88
C GLU A 422 -25.74 14.06 -41.76
N TYR A 423 -25.03 12.95 -41.50
CA TYR A 423 -23.94 12.49 -42.35
C TYR A 423 -24.40 12.18 -43.79
N GLU A 424 -25.51 11.44 -43.97
CA GLU A 424 -25.97 11.09 -45.31
C GLU A 424 -26.50 12.31 -46.08
N MET A 425 -27.12 13.28 -45.42
CA MET A 425 -27.47 14.57 -46.04
C MET A 425 -26.22 15.32 -46.52
N LEU A 426 -25.21 15.49 -45.65
CA LEU A 426 -23.96 16.17 -45.98
C LEU A 426 -23.17 15.44 -47.09
N ARG A 427 -23.25 14.10 -47.11
CA ARG A 427 -22.67 13.29 -48.18
C ARG A 427 -23.36 13.53 -49.52
N ILE A 428 -24.69 13.56 -49.54
CA ILE A 428 -25.46 13.86 -50.77
C ILE A 428 -25.17 15.28 -51.26
N GLU A 429 -25.05 16.25 -50.36
CA GLU A 429 -24.62 17.62 -50.69
C GLU A 429 -23.21 17.64 -51.30
N PHE A 430 -22.26 16.86 -50.76
CA PHE A 430 -20.91 16.74 -51.32
C PHE A 430 -20.89 16.07 -52.70
N GLU A 431 -21.62 14.95 -52.88
CA GLU A 431 -21.72 14.25 -54.17
C GLU A 431 -22.38 15.14 -55.25
N GLN A 432 -23.37 15.96 -54.88
CA GLN A 432 -23.97 16.96 -55.78
C GLN A 432 -22.99 18.09 -56.15
N ASN A 433 -22.27 18.65 -55.18
CA ASN A 433 -21.28 19.69 -55.43
C ASN A 433 -20.12 19.20 -56.30
N LEU A 434 -19.67 17.95 -56.11
CA LEU A 434 -18.65 17.31 -56.95
C LEU A 434 -19.15 17.16 -58.39
N ALA A 435 -20.35 16.62 -58.60
CA ALA A 435 -20.93 16.44 -59.93
C ALA A 435 -21.16 17.77 -60.67
N ALA A 436 -21.52 18.84 -59.95
CA ALA A 436 -21.60 20.19 -60.52
C ALA A 436 -20.22 20.71 -60.96
N ASN A 437 -19.18 20.50 -60.14
CA ASN A 437 -17.83 20.96 -60.44
C ASN A 437 -17.18 20.17 -61.60
N GLU A 438 -17.48 18.88 -61.75
CA GLU A 438 -17.04 18.08 -62.91
C GLU A 438 -17.57 18.63 -64.24
N GLN A 439 -18.79 19.18 -64.28
CA GLN A 439 -19.38 19.79 -65.49
C GLN A 439 -18.74 21.15 -65.84
N THR A 440 -18.22 21.89 -64.85
CA THR A 440 -17.54 23.18 -65.06
C THR A 440 -16.29 23.04 -65.94
N GLY A 441 -15.59 21.91 -65.87
CA GLY A 441 -14.39 21.63 -66.69
C GLY A 441 -14.65 21.63 -68.20
N PRO A 442 -15.57 20.76 -68.71
CA PRO A 442 -16.01 20.76 -70.10
C PRO A 442 -16.53 22.12 -70.57
N ILE A 443 -17.39 22.80 -69.79
CA ILE A 443 -17.95 24.11 -70.14
C ILE A 443 -16.83 25.15 -70.34
N ASN A 444 -15.86 25.21 -69.42
CA ASN A 444 -14.71 26.10 -69.55
C ASN A 444 -13.80 25.75 -70.74
N ARG A 445 -13.72 24.47 -71.14
CA ARG A 445 -12.98 24.03 -72.33
C ARG A 445 -13.68 24.46 -73.62
N GLU A 446 -14.99 24.27 -73.72
CA GLU A 446 -15.80 24.73 -74.86
C GLU A 446 -15.76 26.26 -74.99
N MET A 447 -15.86 26.98 -73.87
CA MET A 447 -15.71 28.44 -73.84
C MET A 447 -14.35 28.89 -74.37
N ARG A 448 -13.24 28.26 -73.93
CA ARG A 448 -11.90 28.54 -74.45
C ARG A 448 -11.78 28.21 -75.95
N HIS A 449 -12.37 27.12 -76.43
CA HIS A 449 -12.40 26.80 -77.87
C HIS A 449 -13.21 27.82 -78.69
N LEU A 450 -14.35 28.29 -78.18
CA LEU A 450 -15.16 29.33 -78.81
C LEU A 450 -14.39 30.66 -78.89
N ILE A 451 -13.73 31.08 -77.81
CA ILE A 451 -12.87 32.27 -77.76
C ILE A 451 -11.76 32.17 -78.80
N THR A 452 -11.03 31.05 -78.87
CA THR A 452 -9.96 30.82 -79.86
C THR A 452 -10.50 30.85 -81.29
N SER A 453 -11.69 30.29 -81.55
CA SER A 453 -12.34 30.33 -82.86
C SER A 453 -12.70 31.75 -83.29
N LEU A 454 -13.31 32.53 -82.40
CA LEU A 454 -13.66 33.95 -82.63
C LEU A 454 -12.41 34.81 -82.83
N GLN A 455 -11.34 34.58 -82.06
CA GLN A 455 -10.04 35.23 -82.24
C GLN A 455 -9.43 34.92 -83.61
N ASN A 456 -9.43 33.65 -84.03
CA ASN A 456 -8.94 33.23 -85.34
C ASN A 456 -9.74 33.85 -86.49
N HIS A 457 -11.07 33.90 -86.39
CA HIS A 457 -11.90 34.54 -87.42
C HIS A 457 -11.65 36.06 -87.47
N ASN A 458 -11.48 36.71 -86.32
CA ASN A 458 -11.10 38.13 -86.26
C ASN A 458 -9.69 38.38 -86.87
N GLN A 459 -8.75 37.45 -86.67
CA GLN A 459 -7.41 37.47 -87.29
C GLN A 459 -7.49 37.31 -88.81
N GLN A 460 -8.34 36.42 -89.32
CA GLN A 460 -8.61 36.23 -90.75
C GLN A 460 -9.20 37.50 -91.37
N LEU A 461 -10.27 38.06 -90.78
CA LEU A 461 -10.89 39.31 -91.24
C LEU A 461 -9.90 40.48 -91.28
N LYS A 462 -9.02 40.61 -90.27
CA LYS A 462 -7.91 41.58 -90.29
C LYS A 462 -6.96 41.34 -91.47
N GLY A 463 -6.64 40.09 -91.80
CA GLY A 463 -5.83 39.71 -92.95
C GLY A 463 -6.50 40.02 -94.30
N GLU A 464 -7.80 39.78 -94.42
CA GLU A 464 -8.59 40.13 -95.61
C GLU A 464 -8.69 41.64 -95.80
N VAL A 465 -9.03 42.39 -94.75
CA VAL A 465 -8.99 43.86 -94.75
C VAL A 465 -7.61 44.37 -95.18
N HIS A 466 -6.52 43.72 -94.75
CA HIS A 466 -5.17 44.07 -95.20
C HIS A 466 -4.93 43.74 -96.69
N ARG A 467 -5.45 42.64 -97.21
CA ARG A 467 -5.44 42.30 -98.66
C ARG A 467 -6.24 43.30 -99.48
N TYR A 468 -7.47 43.64 -99.07
CA TYR A 468 -8.30 44.64 -99.75
C TYR A 468 -7.65 46.02 -99.70
N LYS A 469 -7.08 46.43 -98.56
CA LYS A 469 -6.32 47.69 -98.42
C LYS A 469 -5.06 47.72 -99.29
N ARG A 470 -4.44 46.56 -99.59
CA ARG A 470 -3.34 46.46 -100.56
C ARG A 470 -3.85 46.56 -102.01
N LYS A 471 -4.85 45.76 -102.41
CA LYS A 471 -5.47 45.83 -103.74
C LYS A 471 -6.02 47.22 -104.06
N TYR A 472 -6.58 47.91 -103.07
CA TYR A 472 -7.04 49.29 -103.21
C TYR A 472 -5.89 50.26 -103.48
N LYS A 473 -4.74 50.12 -102.81
CA LYS A 473 -3.53 50.89 -103.14
C LYS A 473 -3.02 50.60 -104.54
N GLU A 474 -2.91 49.32 -104.91
CA GLU A 474 -2.45 48.86 -106.22
C GLU A 474 -3.36 49.43 -107.35
N ALA A 475 -4.67 49.31 -107.21
CA ALA A 475 -5.64 49.92 -108.12
C ALA A 475 -5.58 51.45 -108.11
N SER A 476 -5.38 52.08 -106.95
CA SER A 476 -5.22 53.54 -106.84
C SER A 476 -3.93 54.06 -107.48
N THR A 477 -2.90 53.23 -107.65
CA THR A 477 -1.70 53.57 -108.45
C THR A 477 -1.85 53.25 -109.93
N GLU A 478 -2.64 52.22 -110.28
CA GLU A 478 -2.84 51.80 -111.66
C GLU A 478 -3.89 52.65 -112.40
N ILE A 479 -4.92 53.16 -111.70
CA ILE A 479 -5.93 54.07 -112.29
C ILE A 479 -5.29 55.33 -112.92
N PRO A 480 -4.36 56.05 -112.25
CA PRO A 480 -3.59 57.13 -112.89
C PRO A 480 -2.75 56.67 -114.09
N ARG A 481 -2.15 55.47 -114.01
CA ARG A 481 -1.32 54.92 -115.10
C ARG A 481 -2.16 54.64 -116.35
N LEU A 482 -3.30 53.97 -116.17
CA LEU A 482 -4.26 53.66 -117.23
C LEU A 482 -4.95 54.92 -117.77
N LYS A 483 -5.24 55.93 -116.94
CA LYS A 483 -5.74 57.22 -117.43
C LYS A 483 -4.74 57.89 -118.37
N LYS A 484 -3.46 57.94 -118.00
CA LYS A 484 -2.39 58.47 -118.86
C LYS A 484 -2.23 57.65 -120.15
N GLU A 485 -2.31 56.33 -120.05
CA GLU A 485 -2.24 55.42 -121.22
C GLU A 485 -3.45 55.61 -122.16
N VAL A 486 -4.65 55.85 -121.62
CA VAL A 486 -5.86 56.22 -122.38
C VAL A 486 -5.72 57.62 -122.99
N GLU A 487 -5.20 58.62 -122.28
CA GLU A 487 -4.92 59.96 -122.84
C GLU A 487 -3.93 59.88 -124.01
N GLU A 488 -2.84 59.11 -123.87
CA GLU A 488 -1.87 58.85 -124.94
C GLU A 488 -2.45 58.08 -126.13
N LEU A 489 -3.43 57.19 -125.92
CA LEU A 489 -4.12 56.47 -126.99
C LEU A 489 -5.20 57.33 -127.67
N THR A 490 -5.96 58.13 -126.92
CA THR A 490 -6.94 59.09 -127.47
C THR A 490 -6.24 60.15 -128.31
N ALA A 491 -5.07 60.64 -127.88
CA ALA A 491 -4.25 61.55 -128.68
C ALA A 491 -3.77 60.92 -130.01
N LYS A 492 -3.51 59.60 -130.04
CA LYS A 492 -3.14 58.87 -131.27
C LYS A 492 -4.35 58.59 -132.17
N LEU A 493 -5.53 58.34 -131.59
CA LEU A 493 -6.75 58.02 -132.33
C LEU A 493 -7.38 59.26 -133.02
N GLY A 494 -7.08 60.47 -132.53
CA GLY A 494 -7.59 61.73 -133.07
C GLY A 494 -7.15 62.10 -134.50
N GLN A 495 -6.29 61.31 -135.15
CA GLN A 495 -5.82 61.55 -136.53
C GLN A 495 -6.40 60.58 -137.58
N GLN A 496 -7.32 59.67 -137.22
CA GLN A 496 -8.04 58.83 -138.19
C GLN A 496 -9.57 58.86 -138.01
N THR A 497 -10.15 59.97 -138.47
CA THR A 497 -11.52 60.01 -139.02
C THR A 497 -11.66 59.03 -140.20
N ALA A 498 -12.83 58.44 -140.49
CA ALA A 498 -14.12 58.37 -139.78
C ALA A 498 -15.01 57.30 -140.47
N GLN A 499 -16.20 57.04 -139.92
CA GLN A 499 -17.23 56.09 -140.42
C GLN A 499 -16.81 54.61 -140.23
N GLU A 500 -17.72 53.66 -140.02
CA GLU A 500 -19.19 53.69 -140.12
C GLU A 500 -19.90 53.71 -138.74
N ASN A 501 -21.24 53.65 -138.72
CA ASN A 501 -22.08 54.00 -137.57
C ASN A 501 -23.47 53.31 -137.65
N LYS A 502 -24.22 53.29 -136.53
CA LYS A 502 -25.61 52.79 -136.34
C LYS A 502 -25.76 51.25 -136.37
N GLU A 503 -26.73 50.62 -135.70
CA GLU A 503 -27.69 51.05 -134.65
C GLU A 503 -28.19 49.82 -133.86
N GLY A 504 -28.68 50.01 -132.62
CA GLY A 504 -29.34 48.96 -131.83
C GLY A 504 -29.43 49.33 -130.35
N ASN A 505 -30.65 49.42 -129.80
CA ASN A 505 -30.88 50.04 -128.48
C ASN A 505 -31.95 49.30 -127.65
N ASN A 506 -31.74 49.30 -126.32
CA ASN A 506 -32.70 49.12 -125.22
C ASN A 506 -33.48 47.79 -125.01
N SER A 507 -33.28 47.27 -123.78
CA SER A 507 -34.29 47.03 -122.72
C SER A 507 -35.20 45.79 -122.67
N ASP A 508 -35.26 45.26 -121.43
CA ASP A 508 -36.44 44.81 -120.66
C ASP A 508 -36.91 43.33 -120.70
N GLY A 509 -37.63 42.94 -119.63
CA GLY A 509 -38.12 41.58 -119.33
C GLY A 509 -37.33 40.91 -118.19
N SER A 510 -37.75 40.94 -116.91
CA SER A 510 -39.01 40.48 -116.28
C SER A 510 -39.17 38.95 -116.26
N GLY A 511 -39.25 38.36 -115.05
CA GLY A 511 -39.02 36.92 -114.85
C GLY A 511 -39.58 36.28 -113.57
N LYS A 512 -40.64 36.88 -112.98
CA LYS A 512 -41.48 36.37 -111.87
C LYS A 512 -40.87 36.18 -110.46
N GLU A 513 -41.53 36.79 -109.48
CA GLU A 513 -41.58 36.27 -108.11
C GLU A 513 -42.41 34.98 -108.02
N GLU A 514 -42.21 34.21 -106.95
CA GLU A 514 -43.37 33.79 -106.13
C GLU A 514 -43.12 34.22 -104.68
N ASP A 515 -44.05 35.02 -104.16
CA ASP A 515 -44.34 35.21 -102.74
C ASP A 515 -44.82 33.85 -102.13
N ALA A 516 -44.90 33.64 -100.81
CA ALA A 516 -45.32 34.63 -99.83
C ALA A 516 -44.55 34.62 -98.52
N SER A 517 -44.30 35.84 -98.05
CA SER A 517 -44.04 36.16 -96.66
C SER A 517 -45.26 35.95 -95.74
N ASN A 518 -44.99 35.68 -94.46
CA ASN A 518 -45.41 36.56 -93.36
C ASN A 518 -44.47 36.30 -92.17
N SER A 519 -43.76 37.26 -91.56
CA SER A 519 -44.13 38.63 -91.13
C SER A 519 -45.11 38.63 -89.93
N LEU A 520 -45.08 39.55 -88.96
CA LEU A 520 -44.50 40.92 -88.86
C LEU A 520 -43.87 41.16 -87.43
N PRO A 521 -43.59 42.37 -86.89
CA PRO A 521 -42.32 42.60 -86.16
C PRO A 521 -42.47 43.13 -84.71
N GLY A 522 -41.34 43.54 -84.10
CA GLY A 522 -41.31 44.43 -82.93
C GLY A 522 -39.92 45.06 -82.73
N SER A 523 -39.80 46.37 -82.89
CA SER A 523 -38.52 47.10 -82.88
C SER A 523 -38.16 47.70 -81.51
N ALA A 524 -36.84 47.78 -81.26
CA ALA A 524 -36.21 48.29 -80.05
C ALA A 524 -36.66 49.67 -79.50
N GLN A 525 -36.46 49.88 -78.20
CA GLN A 525 -36.09 51.17 -77.64
C GLN A 525 -35.23 51.03 -76.36
N ILE A 526 -34.49 52.08 -76.01
CA ILE A 526 -33.52 52.15 -74.90
C ILE A 526 -34.05 53.15 -73.86
N LYS A 527 -33.92 52.85 -72.56
CA LYS A 527 -33.83 53.89 -71.52
C LYS A 527 -33.17 53.40 -70.22
N GLU A 528 -32.64 54.36 -69.45
CA GLU A 528 -31.89 54.18 -68.20
C GLU A 528 -32.73 54.52 -66.94
N GLU A 529 -32.07 54.43 -65.78
CA GLU A 529 -32.34 55.10 -64.49
C GLU A 529 -33.09 54.37 -63.33
N SER A 530 -32.27 53.87 -62.39
CA SER A 530 -32.14 54.39 -61.00
C SER A 530 -33.14 54.02 -59.87
N GLY A 531 -32.64 53.24 -58.90
CA GLY A 531 -33.10 53.19 -57.48
C GLY A 531 -34.06 52.04 -57.08
N VAL A 532 -34.13 51.54 -55.83
CA VAL A 532 -33.39 51.83 -54.58
C VAL A 532 -33.30 50.55 -53.69
N THR A 533 -32.07 50.15 -53.33
CA THR A 533 -31.52 49.56 -52.07
C THR A 533 -32.28 48.48 -51.24
N ILE A 534 -31.48 47.55 -50.64
CA ILE A 534 -31.76 46.50 -49.61
C ILE A 534 -31.80 45.06 -50.20
N LYS A 535 -31.02 44.05 -49.74
CA LYS A 535 -29.97 43.98 -48.68
C LYS A 535 -28.91 42.85 -48.88
N ARG A 536 -27.99 42.82 -47.90
CA ARG A 536 -26.95 41.86 -47.45
C ARG A 536 -27.46 40.42 -47.12
N GLU A 537 -26.61 39.37 -46.99
CA GLU A 537 -25.14 39.30 -46.82
C GLU A 537 -24.53 37.95 -47.33
N THR A 538 -23.21 37.74 -47.14
CA THR A 538 -22.33 36.59 -47.49
C THR A 538 -21.92 36.44 -48.98
N SER A 539 -20.82 35.76 -49.36
CA SER A 539 -19.42 35.72 -48.81
C SER A 539 -18.48 34.98 -49.79
N ALA A 540 -17.23 35.43 -49.94
CA ALA A 540 -16.17 34.82 -50.81
C ALA A 540 -16.47 34.90 -52.34
N ASP A 541 -15.55 34.67 -53.28
CA ASP A 541 -14.17 34.15 -53.20
C ASP A 541 -13.21 34.75 -54.28
N GLU A 542 -11.91 34.43 -54.14
CA GLU A 542 -10.76 34.40 -55.10
C GLU A 542 -10.60 35.37 -56.32
N GLU A 543 -9.35 35.83 -56.52
CA GLU A 543 -8.76 36.21 -57.82
C GLU A 543 -7.54 35.31 -58.14
N VAL A 544 -7.11 35.26 -59.42
CA VAL A 544 -6.51 34.06 -60.05
C VAL A 544 -5.21 34.35 -60.85
N GLU A 545 -4.38 33.30 -61.07
CA GLU A 545 -3.24 33.21 -62.03
C GLU A 545 -1.96 34.05 -61.69
N THR A 546 -0.73 33.77 -62.15
CA THR A 546 -0.08 32.71 -63.00
C THR A 546 1.33 32.39 -62.38
N ILE A 547 2.25 31.50 -62.81
CA ILE A 547 2.87 31.18 -64.13
C ILE A 547 3.42 29.72 -64.16
N GLU A 548 3.67 29.24 -65.38
CA GLU A 548 4.12 27.92 -65.90
C GLU A 548 5.49 27.38 -65.35
N VAL A 549 5.62 26.06 -65.04
CA VAL A 549 6.08 24.88 -65.85
C VAL A 549 7.60 24.59 -65.83
N GLY A 550 7.94 23.31 -65.60
CA GLY A 550 9.24 22.67 -65.85
C GLY A 550 9.13 21.14 -65.76
N GLU A 551 9.73 20.40 -66.70
CA GLU A 551 9.44 18.97 -66.96
C GLU A 551 10.39 17.99 -66.24
N GLY A 552 9.99 16.71 -66.08
CA GLY A 552 10.88 15.65 -65.57
C GLY A 552 10.20 14.29 -65.33
N GLU A 553 10.59 13.28 -66.11
CA GLU A 553 10.16 11.86 -66.04
C GLU A 553 10.68 11.11 -64.78
N GLY A 554 10.15 9.96 -64.34
CA GLY A 554 8.96 9.22 -64.78
C GLY A 554 8.94 7.73 -64.35
N ASN A 555 7.82 7.06 -64.66
CA ASN A 555 7.55 5.60 -64.61
C ASN A 555 7.20 4.91 -63.26
N LYS A 556 6.60 3.72 -63.35
CA LYS A 556 5.76 3.02 -62.34
C LYS A 556 6.34 1.66 -61.92
N GLY A 557 5.91 1.13 -60.77
CA GLY A 557 6.14 -0.26 -60.37
C GLY A 557 5.50 -0.70 -59.05
N THR A 558 4.30 -1.30 -59.10
CA THR A 558 3.75 -2.22 -58.07
C THR A 558 4.31 -3.63 -58.33
N PRO A 559 4.46 -4.53 -57.33
CA PRO A 559 3.31 -5.21 -56.70
C PRO A 559 3.43 -5.68 -55.22
N ASP A 560 2.28 -6.16 -54.74
CA ASP A 560 1.95 -7.09 -53.64
C ASP A 560 2.95 -7.57 -52.56
N SER A 561 2.48 -7.39 -51.32
CA SER A 561 2.26 -8.42 -50.28
C SER A 561 2.96 -9.79 -50.39
N LEU A 562 3.80 -10.10 -49.40
CA LEU A 562 3.93 -11.46 -48.83
C LEU A 562 4.25 -11.42 -47.32
N THR A 563 4.14 -12.56 -46.64
CA THR A 563 3.95 -12.66 -45.18
C THR A 563 5.15 -13.20 -44.38
N LEU A 564 5.18 -12.82 -43.08
CA LEU A 564 5.82 -13.51 -41.94
C LEU A 564 7.35 -13.69 -41.94
N THR A 565 8.01 -13.11 -40.91
CA THR A 565 8.69 -13.89 -39.84
C THR A 565 9.17 -12.99 -38.69
N SER A 566 9.23 -13.55 -37.47
CA SER A 566 9.69 -12.86 -36.26
C SER A 566 11.17 -13.16 -35.94
N PRO A 567 11.94 -12.21 -35.40
CA PRO A 567 13.23 -12.50 -34.76
C PRO A 567 13.17 -12.42 -33.23
N THR A 568 13.80 -13.39 -32.56
CA THR A 568 13.92 -13.49 -31.10
C THR A 568 15.18 -12.81 -30.54
N LEU A 569 15.14 -12.57 -29.23
CA LEU A 569 16.25 -12.30 -28.29
C LEU A 569 17.67 -12.67 -28.78
N LYS A 570 18.62 -11.74 -28.64
CA LYS A 570 20.07 -12.04 -28.50
C LYS A 570 20.68 -11.26 -27.33
N LYS A 571 21.79 -11.81 -26.81
CA LYS A 571 22.34 -11.56 -25.48
C LYS A 571 23.85 -11.27 -25.57
N GLU A 572 24.33 -10.41 -24.66
CA GLU A 572 25.74 -10.22 -24.23
C GLU A 572 26.85 -9.87 -25.25
N LYS A 573 27.79 -9.04 -24.77
CA LYS A 573 29.22 -9.17 -25.12
C LYS A 573 30.10 -8.53 -24.04
N ASP A 574 30.97 -9.34 -23.42
CA ASP A 574 31.93 -8.88 -22.42
C ASP A 574 33.08 -8.06 -23.01
N ILE A 575 33.69 -7.21 -22.18
CA ILE A 575 35.08 -6.76 -22.37
C ILE A 575 35.85 -7.01 -21.07
N LYS A 576 36.86 -7.88 -21.16
CA LYS A 576 37.75 -8.24 -20.04
C LYS A 576 38.65 -7.08 -19.62
N ARG A 577 38.90 -6.96 -18.32
CA ARG A 577 40.21 -6.55 -17.78
C ARG A 577 40.59 -7.50 -16.64
N GLU A 578 41.86 -7.81 -16.54
CA GLU A 578 42.40 -8.81 -15.61
C GLU A 578 43.68 -8.26 -14.96
N LYS A 579 43.99 -8.72 -13.75
CA LYS A 579 45.26 -8.55 -13.01
C LYS A 579 45.71 -7.11 -12.72
N ASP A 580 45.73 -6.78 -11.42
CA ASP A 580 47.04 -6.75 -10.75
C ASP A 580 46.89 -7.07 -9.25
N ILE A 581 47.83 -7.82 -8.67
CA ILE A 581 47.89 -8.13 -7.22
C ILE A 581 49.35 -8.04 -6.74
N LYS A 582 49.67 -7.02 -5.94
CA LYS A 582 50.93 -6.92 -5.18
C LYS A 582 50.75 -6.32 -3.78
N LYS A 583 50.51 -7.21 -2.82
CA LYS A 583 51.26 -7.35 -1.55
C LYS A 583 52.15 -6.16 -1.10
N GLU A 584 51.73 -5.45 -0.05
CA GLU A 584 52.44 -5.17 1.22
C GLU A 584 51.40 -4.55 2.19
N LEU A 585 51.20 -4.96 3.46
CA LEU A 585 52.05 -5.22 4.63
C LEU A 585 52.25 -3.98 5.53
N LEU A 586 51.99 -4.19 6.83
CA LEU A 586 51.91 -3.24 7.95
C LEU A 586 52.85 -2.02 7.92
N LYS A 587 52.28 -0.84 8.22
CA LYS A 587 52.91 0.15 9.13
C LYS A 587 51.91 1.11 9.77
N THR A 588 52.09 1.34 11.07
CA THR A 588 51.44 2.37 11.88
C THR A 588 52.23 3.67 11.83
N GLU A 589 51.56 4.83 11.76
CA GLU A 589 51.87 5.99 12.63
C GLU A 589 50.81 7.11 12.56
N HIS A 590 51.05 8.19 13.32
CA HIS A 590 50.15 9.33 13.53
C HIS A 590 49.68 10.04 12.25
N ARG A 591 48.49 10.66 12.32
CA ARG A 591 47.99 11.59 11.29
C ARG A 591 47.57 12.93 11.91
N ASP A 592 48.28 13.98 11.51
CA ASP A 592 48.12 15.34 12.06
C ASP A 592 46.82 16.07 11.61
N PRO A 593 46.37 17.11 12.35
CA PRO A 593 45.14 17.85 12.02
C PRO A 593 45.15 18.58 10.67
N THR A 594 46.32 18.82 10.08
CA THR A 594 46.54 19.69 8.90
C THR A 594 45.96 19.16 7.60
N HIS A 595 45.52 17.91 7.53
CA HIS A 595 44.91 17.35 6.31
C HIS A 595 43.50 17.86 6.05
N ARG A 596 42.67 18.01 7.10
CA ARG A 596 41.22 18.29 6.98
C ARG A 596 40.92 19.60 6.22
N THR A 597 41.81 20.59 6.28
CA THR A 597 41.65 21.89 5.61
C THR A 597 42.06 21.90 4.14
N LYS A 598 42.78 20.88 3.64
CA LYS A 598 42.95 20.66 2.19
C LYS A 598 41.74 19.93 1.61
N ASP A 599 41.31 18.88 2.28
CA ASP A 599 40.19 18.04 1.82
C ASP A 599 38.89 18.87 1.72
N ALA A 600 38.62 19.75 2.71
CA ALA A 600 37.51 20.71 2.66
C ALA A 600 37.59 21.70 1.49
N LYS A 601 38.77 22.22 1.14
CA LYS A 601 38.96 23.15 0.01
C LYS A 601 38.85 22.46 -1.35
N MET A 602 39.15 21.17 -1.43
CA MET A 602 38.84 20.38 -2.62
C MET A 602 37.33 20.21 -2.79
N ALA A 603 36.62 19.83 -1.73
CA ALA A 603 35.16 19.69 -1.75
C ALA A 603 34.44 21.02 -2.11
N GLU A 604 34.91 22.16 -1.59
CA GLU A 604 34.37 23.48 -1.94
C GLU A 604 34.63 23.84 -3.43
N SER A 605 35.82 23.54 -3.94
CA SER A 605 36.17 23.75 -5.36
C SER A 605 35.38 22.85 -6.31
N GLU A 606 35.07 21.62 -5.88
CA GLU A 606 34.24 20.66 -6.60
C GLU A 606 32.77 21.08 -6.60
N LEU A 607 32.21 21.48 -5.46
CA LEU A 607 30.87 22.06 -5.34
C LEU A 607 30.70 23.32 -6.22
N VAL A 608 31.70 24.21 -6.26
CA VAL A 608 31.69 25.39 -7.14
C VAL A 608 31.79 25.01 -8.64
N ARG A 609 32.43 23.89 -8.99
CA ARG A 609 32.45 23.36 -10.36
C ARG A 609 31.08 22.81 -10.75
N ASP A 610 30.43 22.05 -9.86
CA ASP A 610 29.10 21.48 -10.06
C ASP A 610 28.02 22.56 -10.15
N LEU A 611 28.03 23.57 -9.27
CA LEU A 611 27.11 24.71 -9.35
C LEU A 611 27.26 25.48 -10.67
N LYS A 612 28.48 25.59 -11.23
CA LYS A 612 28.70 26.16 -12.56
C LYS A 612 28.20 25.25 -13.69
N ALA A 613 28.29 23.93 -13.55
CA ALA A 613 27.73 22.98 -14.51
C ALA A 613 26.19 23.02 -14.52
N GLN A 614 25.57 23.04 -13.32
CA GLN A 614 24.13 23.17 -13.14
C GLN A 614 23.61 24.51 -13.69
N LEU A 615 24.28 25.63 -13.39
CA LEU A 615 23.92 26.93 -13.95
C LEU A 615 24.03 26.95 -15.49
N LYS A 616 25.07 26.33 -16.08
CA LYS A 616 25.21 26.21 -17.54
C LYS A 616 24.10 25.35 -18.16
N LYS A 617 23.67 24.29 -17.46
CA LYS A 617 22.54 23.43 -17.87
C LYS A 617 21.22 24.24 -17.86
N ALA A 618 20.90 24.90 -16.74
CA ALA A 618 19.70 25.73 -16.62
C ALA A 618 19.66 26.90 -17.63
N VAL A 619 20.80 27.52 -17.94
CA VAL A 619 20.90 28.57 -18.98
C VAL A 619 20.68 28.02 -20.39
N ASN A 620 21.02 26.76 -20.66
CA ASN A 620 20.69 26.11 -21.94
C ASN A 620 19.21 25.69 -21.98
N GLU A 621 18.67 25.10 -20.92
CA GLU A 621 17.25 24.75 -20.81
C GLU A 621 16.35 25.99 -20.95
N MET A 622 16.75 27.14 -20.39
CA MET A 622 16.05 28.41 -20.58
C MET A 622 16.11 28.92 -22.04
N LYS A 623 17.20 28.66 -22.77
CA LYS A 623 17.31 29.00 -24.20
C LYS A 623 16.47 28.07 -25.06
N GLU A 624 16.45 26.78 -24.77
CA GLU A 624 15.60 25.80 -25.45
C GLU A 624 14.11 26.07 -25.19
N MET A 625 13.73 26.37 -23.94
CA MET A 625 12.36 26.77 -23.61
C MET A 625 11.98 28.12 -24.23
N LYS A 626 12.91 29.08 -24.34
CA LYS A 626 12.68 30.31 -25.13
C LYS A 626 12.49 30.00 -26.62
N LEU A 627 13.32 29.13 -27.21
CA LEU A 627 13.20 28.72 -28.60
C LEU A 627 11.84 28.04 -28.85
N LEU A 628 11.40 27.17 -27.95
CA LEU A 628 10.06 26.58 -27.97
C LEU A 628 8.97 27.65 -27.88
N LEU A 629 9.09 28.64 -26.99
CA LEU A 629 8.11 29.73 -26.87
C LEU A 629 8.04 30.60 -28.12
N ASP A 630 9.19 30.95 -28.71
CA ASP A 630 9.23 31.80 -29.90
C ASP A 630 8.78 31.03 -31.15
N MET A 631 9.03 29.71 -31.24
CA MET A 631 8.35 28.82 -32.19
C MET A 631 6.83 28.76 -31.93
N TYR A 632 6.38 28.59 -30.68
CA TYR A 632 4.94 28.57 -30.34
C TYR A 632 4.22 29.86 -30.71
N LYS A 633 4.89 31.02 -30.61
CA LYS A 633 4.37 32.32 -31.06
C LYS A 633 4.31 32.45 -32.58
N GLY A 634 5.32 31.95 -33.30
CA GLY A 634 5.39 32.04 -34.76
C GLY A 634 4.52 31.03 -35.51
N VAL A 635 4.17 29.90 -34.89
CA VAL A 635 3.35 28.84 -35.51
C VAL A 635 1.86 29.13 -35.34
N GLY A 636 1.13 29.20 -36.47
CA GLY A 636 -0.31 29.43 -36.51
C GLY A 636 -1.13 28.37 -35.76
N LYS A 637 -2.31 28.77 -35.27
CA LYS A 637 -3.13 27.97 -34.35
C LYS A 637 -3.36 26.53 -34.86
N GLU A 638 -3.85 26.41 -36.09
CA GLU A 638 -4.14 25.15 -36.78
C GLU A 638 -2.96 24.17 -36.78
N GLN A 639 -1.75 24.65 -37.00
CA GLN A 639 -0.54 23.82 -37.02
C GLN A 639 -0.12 23.38 -35.60
N ARG A 640 -0.47 24.15 -34.55
CA ARG A 640 -0.30 23.71 -33.15
C ARG A 640 -1.35 22.68 -32.76
N ASP A 641 -2.61 22.94 -33.11
CA ASP A 641 -3.75 22.05 -32.87
C ASP A 641 -3.50 20.69 -33.55
N LYS A 642 -2.98 20.68 -34.79
CA LYS A 642 -2.56 19.48 -35.55
C LYS A 642 -1.44 18.67 -34.87
N VAL A 643 -0.47 19.33 -34.23
CA VAL A 643 0.61 18.65 -33.48
C VAL A 643 0.06 18.04 -32.19
N GLN A 644 -0.84 18.72 -31.49
CA GLN A 644 -1.53 18.14 -30.33
C GLN A 644 -2.40 16.94 -30.73
N LEU A 645 -3.11 17.03 -31.85
CA LEU A 645 -3.92 15.92 -32.39
C LEU A 645 -3.07 14.69 -32.68
N MET A 646 -1.93 14.84 -33.37
CA MET A 646 -1.00 13.73 -33.63
C MET A 646 -0.35 13.16 -32.35
N ALA A 647 -0.15 13.98 -31.31
CA ALA A 647 0.35 13.52 -30.02
C ALA A 647 -0.71 12.70 -29.26
N ALA A 648 -1.97 13.17 -29.26
CA ALA A 648 -3.10 12.45 -28.70
C ALA A 648 -3.37 11.13 -29.44
N GLU A 649 -3.35 11.15 -30.78
CA GLU A 649 -3.51 9.95 -31.61
C GLU A 649 -2.40 8.93 -31.37
N ARG A 650 -1.14 9.38 -31.22
CA ARG A 650 -0.03 8.47 -30.89
C ARG A 650 -0.20 7.83 -29.51
N LYS A 651 -0.78 8.54 -28.55
CA LYS A 651 -1.09 8.03 -27.20
C LYS A 651 -2.22 7.01 -27.24
N THR A 652 -3.35 7.32 -27.89
CA THR A 652 -4.48 6.38 -27.99
C THR A 652 -4.16 5.14 -28.84
N ARG A 653 -3.32 5.27 -29.87
CA ARG A 653 -2.78 4.12 -30.62
C ARG A 653 -1.93 3.19 -29.76
N ALA A 654 -1.15 3.72 -28.81
CA ALA A 654 -0.37 2.90 -27.88
C ALA A 654 -1.29 2.20 -26.86
N GLU A 655 -2.24 2.92 -26.27
CA GLU A 655 -3.23 2.39 -25.32
C GLU A 655 -4.09 1.28 -25.95
N LEU A 656 -4.47 1.42 -27.23
CA LEU A 656 -5.14 0.37 -27.99
C LEU A 656 -4.32 -0.91 -28.17
N GLU A 657 -3.00 -0.78 -28.36
CA GLU A 657 -2.14 -1.95 -28.57
C GLU A 657 -1.84 -2.67 -27.24
N ASP A 658 -1.69 -1.94 -26.13
CA ASP A 658 -1.62 -2.52 -24.79
C ASP A 658 -2.92 -3.26 -24.43
N LEU A 659 -4.09 -2.67 -24.73
CA LEU A 659 -5.39 -3.34 -24.53
C LEU A 659 -5.53 -4.60 -25.40
N ARG A 660 -5.08 -4.57 -26.66
CA ARG A 660 -5.04 -5.77 -27.53
C ARG A 660 -4.15 -6.86 -26.95
N GLN A 661 -2.98 -6.51 -26.39
CA GLN A 661 -2.11 -7.48 -25.73
C GLN A 661 -2.74 -8.05 -24.45
N GLN A 662 -3.51 -7.26 -23.70
CA GLN A 662 -4.28 -7.76 -22.55
C GLN A 662 -5.40 -8.72 -22.97
N VAL A 663 -6.21 -8.38 -23.98
CA VAL A 663 -7.23 -9.27 -24.55
C VAL A 663 -6.61 -10.59 -25.04
N LYS A 664 -5.47 -10.52 -25.73
CA LYS A 664 -4.75 -11.72 -26.21
C LYS A 664 -4.22 -12.59 -25.06
N LYS A 665 -3.76 -12.00 -23.95
CA LYS A 665 -3.39 -12.75 -22.73
C LYS A 665 -4.61 -13.42 -22.09
N ILE A 666 -5.77 -12.74 -22.04
CA ILE A 666 -7.03 -13.30 -21.52
C ILE A 666 -7.53 -14.45 -22.40
N GLN A 667 -7.49 -14.33 -23.73
CA GLN A 667 -7.85 -15.42 -24.65
C GLN A 667 -6.95 -16.65 -24.49
N VAL A 668 -5.63 -16.47 -24.41
CA VAL A 668 -4.69 -17.58 -24.16
C VAL A 668 -4.92 -18.21 -22.78
N ARG A 669 -5.33 -17.42 -21.79
CA ARG A 669 -5.71 -17.93 -20.46
C ARG A 669 -7.00 -18.75 -20.52
N SER A 670 -8.06 -18.25 -21.16
CA SER A 670 -9.32 -18.98 -21.38
C SER A 670 -9.06 -20.31 -22.06
N MET A 671 -8.38 -20.32 -23.22
CA MET A 671 -8.06 -21.56 -23.93
C MET A 671 -7.27 -22.56 -23.08
N ARG A 672 -6.43 -22.09 -22.14
CA ARG A 672 -5.70 -22.95 -21.22
C ARG A 672 -6.58 -23.49 -20.09
N GLU A 673 -7.52 -22.70 -19.59
CA GLU A 673 -8.53 -23.11 -18.59
C GLU A 673 -9.55 -24.07 -19.21
N ASP A 674 -10.00 -23.83 -20.45
CA ASP A 674 -10.83 -24.72 -21.27
C ASP A 674 -10.15 -26.07 -21.53
N TYR A 675 -8.86 -26.06 -21.88
CA TYR A 675 -8.07 -27.29 -22.08
C TYR A 675 -7.83 -28.03 -20.75
N LEU A 676 -7.70 -27.33 -19.64
CA LEU A 676 -7.62 -27.93 -18.30
C LEU A 676 -8.95 -28.58 -17.91
N ASN A 677 -10.08 -27.92 -18.15
CA ASN A 677 -11.42 -28.46 -17.94
C ASN A 677 -11.68 -29.71 -18.79
N TYR A 678 -11.21 -29.73 -20.05
CA TYR A 678 -11.28 -30.90 -20.92
C TYR A 678 -10.43 -32.08 -20.39
N ILE A 679 -9.23 -31.82 -19.89
CA ILE A 679 -8.40 -32.85 -19.22
C ILE A 679 -9.08 -33.36 -17.95
N ILE A 680 -9.66 -32.47 -17.13
CA ILE A 680 -10.38 -32.84 -15.90
C ILE A 680 -11.60 -33.70 -16.23
N MET A 681 -12.33 -33.40 -17.31
CA MET A 681 -13.44 -34.23 -17.81
C MET A 681 -12.95 -35.62 -18.23
N LEU A 682 -11.91 -35.71 -19.07
CA LEU A 682 -11.34 -36.99 -19.49
C LEU A 682 -10.82 -37.83 -18.31
N LEU A 683 -10.19 -37.20 -17.30
CA LEU A 683 -9.76 -37.91 -16.09
C LEU A 683 -10.97 -38.40 -15.28
N ARG A 684 -12.03 -37.59 -15.16
CA ARG A 684 -13.27 -37.97 -14.45
C ARG A 684 -13.96 -39.17 -15.12
N ASP A 685 -13.99 -39.20 -16.45
CA ASP A 685 -14.59 -40.30 -17.21
C ASP A 685 -13.76 -41.59 -17.10
N ASN A 686 -12.42 -41.50 -17.08
CA ASN A 686 -11.56 -42.66 -16.83
C ASN A 686 -11.72 -43.20 -15.40
N TYR A 687 -11.70 -42.33 -14.37
CA TYR A 687 -11.90 -42.74 -12.98
C TYR A 687 -13.34 -43.21 -12.66
N SER A 688 -14.30 -43.03 -13.57
CA SER A 688 -15.66 -43.55 -13.40
C SER A 688 -15.81 -45.02 -13.80
N TYR A 689 -14.80 -45.65 -14.43
CA TYR A 689 -14.85 -47.05 -14.86
C TYR A 689 -14.33 -48.06 -13.83
N ASP A 690 -13.44 -47.65 -12.91
CA ASP A 690 -12.87 -48.52 -11.86
C ASP A 690 -13.83 -48.77 -10.66
N TYR A 691 -15.10 -48.32 -10.75
CA TYR A 691 -16.08 -48.40 -9.67
C TYR A 691 -17.43 -49.02 -10.08
N ILE A 692 -17.46 -49.82 -11.15
CA ILE A 692 -18.60 -50.66 -11.53
C ILE A 692 -18.16 -52.14 -11.53
N ILE A 693 -19.04 -52.99 -10.99
CA ILE A 693 -18.89 -54.45 -10.81
C ILE A 693 -19.27 -55.19 -12.10
#